data_AF-A0A4Z1DMG3-F1
#
_entry.id   AF-A0A4Z1DMG3-F1
#
_cell.length_a   1.000
_cell.length_b   1.000
_cell.length_c   1.000
_cell.angle_alpha   90.00
_cell.angle_beta   90.00
_cell.angle_gamma   90.00
#
_symmetry.space_group_name_H-M   'P 1'
#
loop_
_entity.id
_entity.type
_entity.pdbx_description
1 polymer ?
#
loop_
_entity_poly.entity_id
_entity_poly.type
_entity_poly.pdbx_seq_one_letter_code
_entity_poly.pdbx_strand_id
1 'polypeptide(L)'
;MSNRLFSDRAEAGRVLAKLLERYRGDPDVIVLGLPRGGVPVAYEVAAALGAPLDVFLVRKLGVPGQEEVAMGAIADGGVVVLNEDVVRGLGILPDTLRSAVEREARELRRQERTYREGRPAPELEGRTVILVDDGLATGASMRAAIQALRRHRPARSVAAVPAASESGCRELADMADDVVCATTPSPFFAVSASYWDFHQLTDEEVRELLRRAAGRPPEPAEEGVSEVALISAEAFPVEDGVPSDEALFDLVGNAHFVLIGEASHGTHDFYQARARMTRRLIEEKGFCAVAAEADWPDAYRVNRYVRDRSDDVTAEESLRGFRRFPTWMWRNTAVLDFVGWLREHNDRVSGGERAKAGFYGVDLYSLYRSIEEVIGYLDRVDPEAAKRARERYACFDHYNTDGDAQAWGFEAAFGAGETCERQVVDQLVELERHAVQYARRDGLLAEDDQFYAEQNARTVKNAAEYYRTMFDGQVSSWNLRDRHMAETLEALAEHLSHQRSSPARIVVWEHNSHLGDARGTEAALRGELNVGQLVRQAHPDDCCLLGFTTYTGTVTAADDWGGPVLRKAVRPALVDSVEELFHQAGEKEFLLPFNRTPLAADTLRKARLERAIGVIYRPETERQSHYFRARVPDQFDGVIHIDETRAVEPLERTAEWREGEVPETYPFAV
;
A
#
# COMPACT_ATOMS: atom_id res chain seq x y z
N MET A 1 -3.03 10.12 -8.41
CA MET A 1 -2.01 9.40 -9.21
C MET A 1 -2.52 7.98 -9.41
N SER A 2 -2.28 7.38 -10.58
CA SER A 2 -3.02 6.20 -11.07
C SER A 2 -2.68 4.90 -10.32
N ASN A 3 -3.70 4.19 -9.83
CA ASN A 3 -3.58 2.80 -9.38
C ASN A 3 -3.16 1.90 -10.57
N ARG A 4 -1.93 1.39 -10.59
CA ARG A 4 -1.52 0.34 -11.53
C ARG A 4 -2.05 -0.99 -11.00
N LEU A 5 -3.00 -1.56 -11.73
CA LEU A 5 -3.85 -2.67 -11.29
C LEU A 5 -3.37 -4.03 -11.85
N PHE A 6 -2.55 -4.02 -12.91
CA PHE A 6 -2.07 -5.23 -13.57
C PHE A 6 -0.54 -5.22 -13.68
N SER A 7 0.11 -6.37 -13.52
CA SER A 7 1.55 -6.55 -13.68
C SER A 7 1.97 -6.24 -15.11
N ASP A 8 1.22 -6.78 -16.07
CA ASP A 8 1.44 -6.68 -17.50
C ASP A 8 0.12 -6.91 -18.25
N ARG A 9 0.17 -6.89 -19.59
CA ARG A 9 -1.00 -7.15 -20.45
C ARG A 9 -1.53 -8.58 -20.35
N ALA A 10 -0.69 -9.56 -20.00
CA ALA A 10 -1.12 -10.94 -19.87
C ALA A 10 -1.94 -11.16 -18.58
N GLU A 11 -1.54 -10.59 -17.44
CA GLU A 11 -2.36 -10.63 -16.22
C GLU A 11 -3.72 -9.97 -16.47
N ALA A 12 -3.71 -8.78 -17.09
CA ALA A 12 -4.92 -8.06 -17.43
C ALA A 12 -5.86 -8.89 -18.34
N GLY A 13 -5.30 -9.62 -19.32
CA GLY A 13 -6.04 -10.55 -20.17
C GLY A 13 -6.65 -11.71 -19.39
N ARG A 14 -5.93 -12.32 -18.45
CA ARG A 14 -6.47 -13.39 -17.58
C ARG A 14 -7.60 -12.90 -16.68
N VAL A 15 -7.48 -11.70 -16.11
CA VAL A 15 -8.55 -11.10 -15.30
C VAL A 15 -9.78 -10.83 -16.17
N LEU A 16 -9.58 -10.25 -17.36
CA LEU A 16 -10.67 -9.99 -18.30
C LEU A 16 -11.35 -11.27 -18.78
N ALA A 17 -10.58 -12.35 -18.96
CA ALA A 17 -11.10 -13.67 -19.35
C ALA A 17 -12.06 -14.25 -18.31
N LYS A 18 -11.77 -14.10 -17.00
CA LYS A 18 -12.69 -14.53 -15.91
C LYS A 18 -14.07 -13.86 -16.05
N LEU A 19 -14.12 -12.60 -16.46
CA LEU A 19 -15.38 -11.85 -16.66
C LEU A 19 -16.12 -12.25 -17.94
N LEU A 20 -15.43 -12.86 -18.90
CA LEU A 20 -15.98 -13.31 -20.19
C LEU A 20 -16.34 -14.80 -20.20
N GLU A 21 -16.28 -15.49 -19.06
CA GLU A 21 -16.42 -16.96 -18.97
C GLU A 21 -17.73 -17.49 -19.57
N ARG A 22 -18.79 -16.68 -19.61
CA ARG A 22 -20.07 -17.00 -20.28
C ARG A 22 -19.96 -17.32 -21.77
N TYR A 23 -18.86 -16.93 -22.42
CA TYR A 23 -18.58 -17.18 -23.84
C TYR A 23 -17.69 -18.42 -24.08
N ARG A 24 -17.26 -19.13 -23.03
CA ARG A 24 -16.35 -20.26 -23.15
C ARG A 24 -17.00 -21.42 -23.92
N GLY A 25 -16.26 -21.96 -24.89
CA GLY A 25 -16.66 -23.14 -25.66
C GLY A 25 -17.77 -22.89 -26.69
N ASP A 26 -18.22 -21.65 -26.88
CA ASP A 26 -19.17 -21.30 -27.93
C ASP A 26 -18.43 -21.26 -29.29
N PRO A 27 -18.80 -22.13 -30.25
CA PRO A 27 -18.13 -22.21 -31.55
C PRO A 27 -18.35 -20.97 -32.42
N ASP A 28 -19.32 -20.11 -32.10
CA ASP A 28 -19.64 -18.90 -32.84
C ASP A 28 -18.89 -17.65 -32.33
N VAL A 29 -18.09 -17.80 -31.28
CA VAL A 29 -17.27 -16.71 -30.71
C VAL A 29 -15.92 -16.60 -31.42
N ILE A 30 -15.53 -15.36 -31.73
CA ILE A 30 -14.17 -15.01 -32.18
C ILE A 30 -13.65 -13.83 -31.35
N VAL A 31 -12.39 -13.90 -30.94
CA VAL A 31 -11.71 -12.84 -30.20
C VAL A 31 -10.80 -12.07 -31.14
N LEU A 32 -10.97 -10.75 -31.19
CA LEU A 32 -10.21 -9.86 -32.04
C LEU A 32 -9.46 -8.82 -31.21
N GLY A 33 -8.13 -8.82 -31.26
CA GLY A 33 -7.29 -7.83 -30.60
C GLY A 33 -7.07 -6.58 -31.46
N LEU A 34 -7.17 -5.38 -30.87
CA LEU A 34 -6.78 -4.12 -31.50
C LEU A 34 -5.26 -3.92 -31.38
N PRO A 35 -4.50 -3.88 -32.48
CA PRO A 35 -3.05 -3.78 -32.38
C PRO A 35 -2.55 -2.39 -31.96
N ARG A 36 -1.42 -2.30 -31.25
CA ARG A 36 -0.60 -3.44 -30.78
C ARG A 36 -1.01 -3.94 -29.40
N GLY A 37 -1.44 -3.02 -28.54
CA GLY A 37 -1.68 -3.24 -27.11
C GLY A 37 -2.75 -4.29 -26.79
N GLY A 38 -3.84 -4.33 -27.56
CA GLY A 38 -4.93 -5.27 -27.34
C GLY A 38 -4.61 -6.72 -27.63
N VAL A 39 -3.59 -7.03 -28.45
CA VAL A 39 -3.33 -8.42 -28.89
C VAL A 39 -2.85 -9.33 -27.76
N PRO A 40 -1.89 -8.96 -26.89
CA PRO A 40 -1.52 -9.78 -25.73
C PRO A 40 -2.68 -10.02 -24.76
N VAL A 41 -3.56 -9.03 -24.57
CA VAL A 41 -4.76 -9.20 -23.74
C VAL A 41 -5.74 -10.17 -24.41
N ALA A 42 -5.99 -9.97 -25.71
CA ALA A 42 -6.84 -10.82 -26.53
C ALA A 42 -6.35 -12.27 -26.58
N TYR A 43 -5.05 -12.50 -26.58
CA TYR A 43 -4.44 -13.82 -26.59
C TYR A 43 -4.84 -14.64 -25.35
N GLU A 44 -4.73 -14.05 -24.16
CA GLU A 44 -5.14 -14.73 -22.91
C GLU A 44 -6.65 -14.96 -22.86
N VAL A 45 -7.44 -14.00 -23.35
CA VAL A 45 -8.90 -14.14 -23.46
C VAL A 45 -9.28 -15.28 -24.41
N ALA A 46 -8.71 -15.32 -25.61
CA ALA A 46 -8.96 -16.36 -26.59
C ALA A 46 -8.58 -17.76 -26.07
N ALA A 47 -7.40 -17.86 -25.44
CA ALA A 47 -6.92 -19.09 -24.84
C ALA A 47 -7.86 -19.61 -23.74
N ALA A 48 -8.32 -18.73 -22.84
CA ALA A 48 -9.20 -19.11 -21.73
C ALA A 48 -10.63 -19.48 -22.18
N LEU A 49 -11.12 -18.89 -23.27
CA LEU A 49 -12.45 -19.18 -23.83
C LEU A 49 -12.44 -20.37 -24.82
N GLY A 50 -11.27 -20.78 -25.29
CA GLY A 50 -11.14 -21.77 -26.38
C GLY A 50 -11.61 -21.24 -27.73
N ALA A 51 -11.52 -19.93 -27.96
CA ALA A 51 -12.00 -19.25 -29.16
C ALA A 51 -10.85 -18.88 -30.12
N PRO A 52 -11.09 -18.76 -31.44
CA PRO A 52 -10.09 -18.27 -32.38
C PRO A 52 -9.66 -16.84 -32.07
N LEU A 53 -8.36 -16.57 -32.22
CA LEU A 53 -7.76 -15.23 -32.10
C LEU A 53 -7.36 -14.69 -33.47
N ASP A 54 -7.73 -13.45 -33.78
CA ASP A 54 -7.09 -12.67 -34.84
C ASP A 54 -6.98 -11.17 -34.47
N VAL A 55 -6.45 -10.36 -35.39
CA VAL A 55 -6.40 -8.90 -35.26
C VAL A 55 -7.58 -8.23 -35.96
N PHE A 56 -8.11 -7.16 -35.36
CA PHE A 56 -9.01 -6.23 -36.06
C PHE A 56 -8.28 -4.92 -36.34
N LEU A 57 -7.98 -4.68 -37.60
CA LEU A 57 -7.21 -3.51 -38.01
C LEU A 57 -8.15 -2.34 -38.29
N VAL A 58 -7.91 -1.24 -37.57
CA VAL A 58 -8.64 0.01 -37.74
C VAL A 58 -7.67 1.19 -37.65
N ARG A 59 -7.86 2.20 -38.50
CA ARG A 59 -7.17 3.48 -38.44
C ARG A 59 -8.17 4.62 -38.49
N LYS A 60 -7.93 5.66 -37.69
CA LYS A 60 -8.74 6.88 -37.70
C LYS A 60 -8.37 7.73 -38.91
N LEU A 61 -9.37 8.37 -39.50
CA LEU A 61 -9.21 9.41 -40.50
C LEU A 61 -9.25 10.75 -39.77
N GLY A 62 -8.09 11.29 -39.42
CA GLY A 62 -7.98 12.62 -38.81
C GLY A 62 -8.24 13.75 -39.80
N VAL A 63 -8.82 14.85 -39.33
CA VAL A 63 -8.98 16.07 -40.12
C VAL A 63 -7.58 16.64 -40.42
N PRO A 64 -7.23 16.94 -41.68
CA PRO A 64 -5.91 17.49 -42.00
C PRO A 64 -5.63 18.81 -41.27
N GLY A 65 -4.50 18.88 -40.55
CA GLY A 65 -4.13 20.03 -39.72
C GLY A 65 -4.78 20.06 -38.33
N GLN A 66 -5.65 19.09 -38.02
CA GLN A 66 -6.22 18.82 -36.69
C GLN A 66 -6.35 17.30 -36.51
N GLU A 67 -5.21 16.62 -36.50
CA GLU A 67 -5.13 15.15 -36.57
C GLU A 67 -5.85 14.44 -35.41
N GLU A 68 -6.03 15.13 -34.27
CA GLU A 68 -6.77 14.64 -33.10
C GLU A 68 -8.30 14.60 -33.31
N VAL A 69 -8.84 15.36 -34.27
CA VAL A 69 -10.26 15.36 -34.61
C VAL A 69 -10.52 14.30 -35.68
N ALA A 70 -11.27 13.25 -35.35
CA ALA A 70 -11.59 12.18 -36.29
C ALA A 70 -12.80 12.56 -37.18
N MET A 71 -12.57 12.69 -38.50
CA MET A 71 -13.63 12.80 -39.50
C MET A 71 -14.17 11.44 -39.96
N GLY A 72 -13.53 10.35 -39.56
CA GLY A 72 -13.96 8.99 -39.88
C GLY A 72 -12.95 7.94 -39.42
N ALA A 73 -13.12 6.72 -39.91
CA ALA A 73 -12.19 5.61 -39.74
C ALA A 73 -12.20 4.70 -40.97
N ILE A 74 -11.08 4.01 -41.19
CA ILE A 74 -10.95 2.92 -42.14
C ILE A 74 -10.59 1.66 -41.38
N ALA A 75 -11.21 0.55 -41.75
CA ALA A 75 -10.92 -0.75 -41.18
C ALA A 75 -10.73 -1.81 -42.26
N ASP A 76 -10.39 -2.99 -41.79
CA ASP A 76 -10.15 -4.15 -42.59
C ASP A 76 -11.33 -4.50 -43.53
N GLY A 77 -11.02 -5.05 -44.70
CA GLY A 77 -11.99 -5.28 -45.79
C GLY A 77 -12.33 -4.02 -46.61
N GLY A 78 -11.59 -2.92 -46.42
CA GLY A 78 -11.81 -1.66 -47.17
C GLY A 78 -13.01 -0.84 -46.68
N VAL A 79 -13.51 -1.15 -45.48
CA VAL A 79 -14.63 -0.45 -44.87
C VAL A 79 -14.20 0.95 -44.47
N VAL A 80 -14.85 1.97 -45.04
CA VAL A 80 -14.68 3.37 -44.64
C VAL A 80 -15.95 3.85 -43.97
N VAL A 81 -15.81 4.44 -42.79
CA VAL A 81 -16.90 5.07 -42.05
C VAL A 81 -16.59 6.53 -41.82
N LEU A 82 -17.54 7.42 -42.12
CA LEU A 82 -17.37 8.86 -42.03
C LEU A 82 -18.30 9.44 -40.96
N ASN A 83 -17.82 10.49 -40.29
CA ASN A 83 -18.64 11.35 -39.47
C ASN A 83 -19.15 12.51 -40.34
N GLU A 84 -20.35 12.35 -40.88
CA GLU A 84 -20.97 13.32 -41.81
C GLU A 84 -21.15 14.71 -41.20
N ASP A 85 -21.26 14.84 -39.88
CA ASP A 85 -21.43 16.13 -39.23
C ASP A 85 -20.11 16.89 -39.13
N VAL A 86 -18.99 16.18 -38.90
CA VAL A 86 -17.64 16.76 -38.93
C VAL A 86 -17.25 17.12 -40.37
N VAL A 87 -17.48 16.21 -41.32
CA VAL A 87 -17.15 16.43 -42.74
C VAL A 87 -17.91 17.63 -43.30
N ARG A 88 -19.23 17.74 -43.03
CA ARG A 88 -20.04 18.87 -43.49
C ARG A 88 -19.77 20.14 -42.68
N GLY A 89 -19.64 20.05 -41.36
CA GLY A 89 -19.44 21.19 -40.48
C GLY A 89 -18.12 21.93 -40.70
N LEU A 90 -17.06 21.20 -41.09
CA LEU A 90 -15.75 21.78 -41.40
C LEU A 90 -15.53 22.01 -42.90
N GLY A 91 -16.51 21.71 -43.75
CA GLY A 91 -16.43 21.91 -45.21
C GLY A 91 -15.30 21.11 -45.86
N ILE A 92 -15.05 19.88 -45.40
CA ILE A 92 -13.93 19.06 -45.89
C ILE A 92 -14.18 18.67 -47.35
N LEU A 93 -13.26 19.07 -48.23
CA LEU A 93 -13.38 18.80 -49.66
C LEU A 93 -13.26 17.30 -49.97
N PRO A 94 -14.02 16.77 -50.94
CA PRO A 94 -13.98 15.35 -51.31
C PRO A 94 -12.58 14.81 -51.66
N ASP A 95 -11.74 15.62 -52.31
CA ASP A 95 -10.37 15.22 -52.68
C ASP A 95 -9.43 15.16 -51.47
N THR A 96 -9.64 16.03 -50.48
CA THR A 96 -8.94 16.00 -49.19
C THR A 96 -9.27 14.74 -48.41
N LEU A 97 -10.56 14.38 -48.37
CA LEU A 97 -11.02 13.14 -47.75
C LEU A 97 -10.44 11.91 -48.44
N ARG A 98 -10.49 11.86 -49.79
CA ARG A 98 -9.93 10.76 -50.59
C ARG A 98 -8.44 10.57 -50.32
N SER A 99 -7.68 11.66 -50.26
CA SER A 99 -6.24 11.62 -49.96
C SER A 99 -5.94 11.06 -48.57
N ALA A 100 -6.73 11.44 -47.56
CA ALA A 100 -6.61 10.90 -46.21
C ALA A 100 -6.92 9.39 -46.16
N VAL A 101 -8.01 8.97 -46.82
CA VAL A 101 -8.40 7.55 -46.94
C VAL A 101 -7.32 6.73 -47.63
N GLU A 102 -6.77 7.21 -48.75
CA GLU A 102 -5.71 6.51 -49.49
C GLU A 102 -4.41 6.36 -48.70
N ARG A 103 -4.07 7.34 -47.87
CA ARG A 103 -2.91 7.29 -46.98
C ARG A 103 -3.10 6.23 -45.90
N GLU A 104 -4.20 6.30 -45.15
CA GLU A 104 -4.46 5.34 -44.07
C GLU A 104 -4.69 3.91 -44.62
N ALA A 105 -5.30 3.77 -45.79
CA ALA A 105 -5.48 2.48 -46.46
C ALA A 105 -4.17 1.80 -46.85
N ARG A 106 -3.14 2.57 -47.22
CA ARG A 106 -1.81 2.02 -47.54
C ARG A 106 -1.14 1.44 -46.29
N GLU A 107 -1.21 2.15 -45.17
CA GLU A 107 -0.66 1.65 -43.91
C GLU A 107 -1.45 0.46 -43.37
N LEU A 108 -2.78 0.50 -43.46
CA LEU A 108 -3.63 -0.62 -43.06
C LEU A 108 -3.27 -1.92 -43.82
N ARG A 109 -3.07 -1.83 -45.14
CA ARG A 109 -2.62 -2.97 -45.98
C ARG A 109 -1.22 -3.46 -45.61
N ARG A 110 -0.32 -2.56 -45.18
CA ARG A 110 1.01 -2.95 -44.69
C ARG A 110 0.86 -3.78 -43.41
N GLN A 111 0.10 -3.28 -42.44
CA GLN A 111 -0.15 -3.96 -41.15
C GLN A 111 -0.85 -5.31 -41.34
N GLU A 112 -1.83 -5.38 -42.24
CA GLU A 112 -2.53 -6.62 -42.59
C GLU A 112 -1.55 -7.69 -43.09
N ARG A 113 -0.67 -7.34 -44.04
CA ARG A 113 0.35 -8.28 -44.54
C ARG A 113 1.32 -8.70 -43.44
N THR A 114 1.71 -7.78 -42.56
CA THR A 114 2.64 -8.05 -41.46
C THR A 114 2.05 -9.01 -40.43
N TYR A 115 0.81 -8.80 -39.98
CA TYR A 115 0.22 -9.60 -38.88
C TYR A 115 -0.43 -10.90 -39.36
N ARG A 116 -1.01 -10.92 -40.57
CA ARG A 116 -1.65 -12.14 -41.10
C ARG A 116 -0.69 -13.08 -41.79
N GLU A 117 0.46 -12.61 -42.27
CA GLU A 117 1.48 -13.43 -42.93
C GLU A 117 0.91 -14.27 -44.11
N GLY A 118 -0.09 -13.74 -44.81
CA GLY A 118 -0.77 -14.43 -45.90
C GLY A 118 -2.00 -15.25 -45.51
N ARG A 119 -2.35 -15.33 -44.21
CA ARG A 119 -3.64 -15.87 -43.76
C ARG A 119 -4.79 -14.96 -44.21
N PRO A 120 -5.95 -15.52 -44.60
CA PRO A 120 -7.14 -14.73 -44.94
C PRO A 120 -7.73 -14.06 -43.69
N ALA A 121 -8.49 -12.99 -43.90
CA ALA A 121 -9.32 -12.40 -42.85
C ALA A 121 -10.37 -13.40 -42.35
N PRO A 122 -10.73 -13.38 -41.06
CA PRO A 122 -11.76 -14.25 -40.51
C PRO A 122 -13.15 -13.83 -40.99
N GLU A 123 -14.05 -14.79 -41.12
CA GLU A 123 -15.46 -14.54 -41.41
C GLU A 123 -16.17 -14.07 -40.14
N LEU A 124 -16.74 -12.86 -40.19
CA LEU A 124 -17.37 -12.21 -39.03
C LEU A 124 -18.91 -12.18 -39.12
N GLU A 125 -19.49 -12.44 -40.29
CA GLU A 125 -20.94 -12.38 -40.48
C GLU A 125 -21.63 -13.44 -39.61
N GLY A 126 -22.60 -13.03 -38.81
CA GLY A 126 -23.34 -13.91 -37.91
C GLY A 126 -22.57 -14.44 -36.69
N ARG A 127 -21.32 -14.03 -36.46
CA ARG A 127 -20.51 -14.44 -35.30
C ARG A 127 -20.72 -13.53 -34.09
N THR A 128 -20.39 -14.02 -32.89
CA THR A 128 -20.19 -13.18 -31.70
C THR A 128 -18.74 -12.72 -31.67
N VAL A 129 -18.50 -11.42 -31.81
CA VAL A 129 -17.16 -10.85 -31.91
C VAL A 129 -16.79 -10.12 -30.62
N ILE A 130 -15.74 -10.57 -29.94
CA ILE A 130 -15.17 -9.92 -28.76
C ILE A 130 -13.99 -9.06 -29.19
N LEU A 131 -14.17 -7.74 -29.23
CA LEU A 131 -13.12 -6.76 -29.52
C LEU A 131 -12.37 -6.41 -28.23
N VAL A 132 -11.06 -6.65 -28.23
CA VAL A 132 -10.20 -6.48 -27.04
C VAL A 132 -9.14 -5.40 -27.27
N ASP A 133 -8.97 -4.52 -26.28
CA ASP A 133 -7.89 -3.53 -26.21
C ASP A 133 -7.23 -3.56 -24.82
N ASP A 134 -6.01 -3.01 -24.67
CA ASP A 134 -5.32 -2.96 -23.37
C ASP A 134 -5.86 -1.87 -22.43
N GLY A 135 -6.68 -0.96 -22.92
CA GLY A 135 -7.52 -0.11 -22.09
C GLY A 135 -8.15 1.04 -22.86
N LEU A 136 -8.99 1.81 -22.17
CA LEU A 136 -9.72 2.91 -22.79
C LEU A 136 -9.52 4.22 -22.03
N ALA A 137 -8.68 5.09 -22.59
CA ALA A 137 -8.63 6.49 -22.17
C ALA A 137 -9.85 7.26 -22.73
N THR A 138 -9.84 7.52 -24.04
CA THR A 138 -10.92 8.25 -24.73
C THR A 138 -11.85 7.35 -25.51
N GLY A 139 -11.54 6.05 -25.62
CA GLY A 139 -12.34 5.07 -26.38
C GLY A 139 -12.36 5.22 -27.90
N ALA A 140 -11.70 6.23 -28.47
CA ALA A 140 -11.85 6.60 -29.87
C ALA A 140 -11.44 5.48 -30.86
N SER A 141 -10.40 4.69 -30.55
CA SER A 141 -9.98 3.56 -31.40
C SER A 141 -11.00 2.43 -31.34
N MET A 142 -11.50 2.10 -30.15
CA MET A 142 -12.55 1.09 -29.96
C MET A 142 -13.88 1.51 -30.62
N ARG A 143 -14.28 2.78 -30.52
CA ARG A 143 -15.47 3.30 -31.23
C ARG A 143 -15.35 3.13 -32.74
N ALA A 144 -14.20 3.51 -33.31
CA ALA A 144 -13.92 3.30 -34.71
C ALA A 144 -13.97 1.80 -35.09
N ALA A 145 -13.43 0.94 -34.23
CA ALA A 145 -13.45 -0.51 -34.43
C ALA A 145 -14.89 -1.05 -34.48
N ILE A 146 -15.72 -0.73 -33.48
CA ILE A 146 -17.12 -1.16 -33.41
C ILE A 146 -17.92 -0.63 -34.62
N GLN A 147 -17.72 0.64 -34.97
CA GLN A 147 -18.44 1.25 -36.09
C GLN A 147 -18.12 0.57 -37.43
N ALA A 148 -16.85 0.19 -37.63
CA ALA A 148 -16.45 -0.59 -38.79
C ALA A 148 -16.92 -2.04 -38.72
N LEU A 149 -16.85 -2.67 -37.55
CA LEU A 149 -17.28 -4.05 -37.31
C LEU A 149 -18.75 -4.25 -37.69
N ARG A 150 -19.62 -3.28 -37.40
CA ARG A 150 -21.05 -3.32 -37.78
C ARG A 150 -21.28 -3.54 -39.29
N ARG A 151 -20.35 -3.15 -40.17
CA ARG A 151 -20.45 -3.37 -41.62
C ARG A 151 -20.23 -4.83 -42.02
N HIS A 152 -19.55 -5.60 -41.16
CA HIS A 152 -19.35 -7.04 -41.32
C HIS A 152 -20.54 -7.88 -40.78
N ARG A 153 -21.58 -7.24 -40.23
CA ARG A 153 -22.81 -7.87 -39.74
C ARG A 153 -22.60 -9.04 -38.76
N PRO A 154 -21.85 -8.83 -37.66
CA PRO A 154 -21.80 -9.84 -36.60
C PRO A 154 -23.18 -10.04 -35.97
N ALA A 155 -23.41 -11.22 -35.38
CA ALA A 155 -24.60 -11.45 -34.57
C ALA A 155 -24.58 -10.64 -33.26
N ARG A 156 -23.39 -10.49 -32.67
CA ARG A 156 -23.13 -9.65 -31.48
C ARG A 156 -21.74 -9.05 -31.51
N SER A 157 -21.61 -7.86 -30.95
CA SER A 157 -20.37 -7.13 -30.74
C SER A 157 -20.17 -6.87 -29.25
N VAL A 158 -19.08 -7.41 -28.69
CA VAL A 158 -18.69 -7.24 -27.28
C VAL A 158 -17.41 -6.42 -27.22
N ALA A 159 -17.42 -5.29 -26.52
CA ALA A 159 -16.21 -4.53 -26.26
C ALA A 159 -15.64 -4.94 -24.90
N ALA A 160 -14.41 -5.46 -24.87
CA ALA A 160 -13.80 -5.98 -23.65
C ALA A 160 -12.45 -5.31 -23.38
N VAL A 161 -12.28 -4.71 -22.20
CA VAL A 161 -11.03 -4.04 -21.83
C VAL A 161 -10.70 -4.21 -20.35
N PRO A 162 -9.41 -4.31 -19.97
CA PRO A 162 -9.05 -4.46 -18.57
C PRO A 162 -9.33 -3.20 -17.74
N ALA A 163 -8.90 -2.02 -18.21
CA ALA A 163 -9.13 -0.76 -17.51
C ALA A 163 -9.64 0.35 -18.44
N ALA A 164 -10.60 1.13 -17.97
CA ALA A 164 -11.21 2.22 -18.73
C ALA A 164 -11.61 3.42 -17.87
N SER A 165 -11.78 4.58 -18.50
CA SER A 165 -12.55 5.66 -17.89
C SER A 165 -14.04 5.29 -17.83
N GLU A 166 -14.74 5.69 -16.77
CA GLU A 166 -16.17 5.43 -16.61
C GLU A 166 -16.99 6.05 -17.77
N SER A 167 -16.61 7.26 -18.19
CA SER A 167 -17.21 7.90 -19.36
C SER A 167 -16.98 7.11 -20.65
N GLY A 168 -15.77 6.55 -20.83
CA GLY A 168 -15.45 5.70 -21.97
C GLY A 168 -16.31 4.43 -22.03
N CYS A 169 -16.55 3.78 -20.89
CA CYS A 169 -17.45 2.61 -20.82
C CYS A 169 -18.90 2.97 -21.18
N ARG A 170 -19.43 4.09 -20.63
CA ARG A 170 -20.80 4.54 -20.93
C ARG A 170 -21.01 4.82 -22.42
N GLU A 171 -20.07 5.52 -23.05
CA GLU A 171 -20.14 5.80 -24.49
C GLU A 171 -20.11 4.54 -25.35
N LEU A 172 -19.34 3.52 -24.95
CA LEU A 172 -19.31 2.24 -25.67
C LEU A 172 -20.57 1.41 -25.48
N ALA A 173 -21.26 1.54 -24.34
CA ALA A 173 -22.51 0.81 -24.07
C ALA A 173 -23.63 1.20 -25.03
N ASP A 174 -23.59 2.41 -25.60
CA ASP A 174 -24.52 2.85 -26.64
C ASP A 174 -24.18 2.29 -28.04
N MET A 175 -22.98 1.71 -28.22
CA MET A 175 -22.44 1.30 -29.52
C MET A 175 -22.22 -0.22 -29.66
N ALA A 176 -21.85 -0.91 -28.59
CA ALA A 176 -21.70 -2.37 -28.58
C ALA A 176 -22.96 -3.04 -28.01
N ASP A 177 -23.16 -4.32 -28.31
CA ASP A 177 -24.25 -5.09 -27.69
C ASP A 177 -23.94 -5.40 -26.22
N ASP A 178 -22.67 -5.36 -25.83
CA ASP A 178 -22.17 -5.64 -24.50
C ASP A 178 -20.80 -4.97 -24.27
N VAL A 179 -20.55 -4.53 -23.04
CA VAL A 179 -19.28 -3.90 -22.63
C VAL A 179 -18.80 -4.57 -21.35
N VAL A 180 -17.63 -5.20 -21.42
CA VAL A 180 -17.00 -5.87 -20.29
C VAL A 180 -15.73 -5.11 -19.91
N CYS A 181 -15.75 -4.50 -18.73
CA CYS A 181 -14.60 -3.78 -18.19
C CYS A 181 -14.22 -4.35 -16.83
N ALA A 182 -12.94 -4.71 -16.65
CA ALA A 182 -12.52 -5.29 -15.37
C ALA A 182 -12.41 -4.25 -14.25
N THR A 183 -12.11 -2.99 -14.58
CA THR A 183 -12.05 -1.91 -13.60
C THR A 183 -12.14 -0.53 -14.25
N THR A 184 -12.77 0.42 -13.54
CA THR A 184 -12.85 1.82 -13.94
C THR A 184 -12.17 2.71 -12.90
N PRO A 185 -10.82 2.80 -12.88
CA PRO A 185 -10.12 3.55 -11.85
C PRO A 185 -10.42 5.05 -11.95
N SER A 186 -10.59 5.71 -10.81
CA SER A 186 -10.84 7.15 -10.73
C SER A 186 -9.81 7.80 -9.80
N PRO A 187 -9.11 8.86 -10.23
CA PRO A 187 -9.12 9.45 -11.58
C PRO A 187 -8.38 8.62 -12.64
N PHE A 188 -8.95 8.51 -13.86
CA PHE A 188 -8.35 7.79 -15.00
C PHE A 188 -7.50 8.73 -15.87
N PHE A 189 -6.17 8.64 -15.76
CA PHE A 189 -5.26 9.50 -16.53
C PHE A 189 -4.82 8.87 -17.85
N ALA A 190 -4.35 7.63 -17.82
CA ALA A 190 -3.81 6.93 -18.98
C ALA A 190 -3.93 5.42 -18.83
N VAL A 191 -4.05 4.70 -19.94
CA VAL A 191 -4.08 3.23 -19.96
C VAL A 191 -2.82 2.65 -19.32
N SER A 192 -1.64 3.18 -19.68
CA SER A 192 -0.35 2.74 -19.13
C SER A 192 -0.28 2.77 -17.61
N ALA A 193 -1.07 3.66 -17.00
CA ALA A 193 -1.06 3.88 -15.58
C ALA A 193 -1.90 2.83 -14.82
N SER A 194 -2.54 1.91 -15.54
CA SER A 194 -3.14 0.68 -15.00
C SER A 194 -2.17 -0.51 -15.00
N TYR A 195 -0.95 -0.37 -15.54
CA TYR A 195 0.01 -1.45 -15.74
C TYR A 195 1.37 -1.16 -15.10
N TRP A 196 1.95 -2.13 -14.39
CA TRP A 196 3.31 -2.04 -13.84
C TRP A 196 4.38 -2.11 -14.92
N ASP A 197 4.30 -3.12 -15.79
CA ASP A 197 5.01 -3.19 -17.06
C ASP A 197 4.06 -2.81 -18.21
N PHE A 198 4.34 -1.65 -18.79
CA PHE A 198 3.69 -1.16 -20.00
C PHE A 198 4.70 -0.88 -21.11
N HIS A 199 5.66 -1.78 -21.30
CA HIS A 199 6.62 -1.67 -22.40
C HIS A 199 5.91 -1.57 -23.77
N GLN A 200 6.58 -0.94 -24.71
CA GLN A 200 6.07 -0.75 -26.06
C GLN A 200 6.27 -2.02 -26.87
N LEU A 201 5.17 -2.62 -27.31
CA LEU A 201 5.19 -3.84 -28.13
C LEU A 201 5.72 -3.56 -29.52
N THR A 202 6.51 -4.49 -30.03
CA THR A 202 6.98 -4.59 -31.41
C THR A 202 5.99 -5.36 -32.29
N ASP A 203 6.11 -5.21 -33.61
CA ASP A 203 5.31 -6.01 -34.54
C ASP A 203 5.64 -7.52 -34.45
N GLU A 204 6.86 -7.90 -34.04
CA GLU A 204 7.24 -9.31 -33.91
C GLU A 204 6.59 -9.98 -32.70
N GLU A 205 6.48 -9.29 -31.56
CA GLU A 205 5.78 -9.81 -30.38
C GLU A 205 4.30 -10.08 -30.67
N VAL A 206 3.66 -9.19 -31.44
CA VAL A 206 2.27 -9.39 -31.90
C VAL A 206 2.17 -10.60 -32.83
N ARG A 207 3.10 -10.75 -33.79
CA ARG A 207 3.13 -11.89 -34.72
C ARG A 207 3.32 -13.22 -33.99
N GLU A 208 4.21 -13.26 -33.01
CA GLU A 208 4.48 -14.46 -32.22
C GLU A 208 3.24 -14.94 -31.46
N LEU A 209 2.50 -14.02 -30.82
CA LEU A 209 1.23 -14.36 -30.15
C LEU A 209 0.17 -14.90 -31.12
N LEU A 210 0.05 -14.29 -32.31
CA LEU A 210 -0.88 -14.76 -33.34
C LEU A 210 -0.49 -16.14 -33.89
N ARG A 211 0.81 -16.43 -34.06
CA ARG A 211 1.30 -17.75 -34.47
C ARG A 211 1.03 -18.80 -33.40
N ARG A 212 1.29 -18.48 -32.13
CA ARG A 212 1.00 -19.37 -30.99
C ARG A 212 -0.47 -19.71 -30.91
N ALA A 213 -1.36 -18.73 -31.09
CA ALA A 213 -2.81 -18.98 -31.09
C ALA A 213 -3.26 -19.84 -32.28
N ALA A 214 -2.68 -19.66 -33.46
CA ALA A 214 -3.02 -20.44 -34.66
C ALA A 214 -2.50 -21.90 -34.63
N GLY A 215 -1.43 -22.18 -33.87
CA GLY A 215 -0.80 -23.50 -33.77
C GLY A 215 -1.35 -24.41 -32.68
N ARG A 216 -2.30 -23.94 -31.85
CA ARG A 216 -2.78 -24.69 -30.68
C ARG A 216 -4.12 -25.39 -30.98
N PRO A 217 -4.22 -26.73 -30.89
CA PRO A 217 -5.50 -27.35 -30.55
C PRO A 217 -5.91 -26.91 -29.13
N PRO A 218 -7.21 -26.91 -28.76
CA PRO A 218 -7.62 -26.59 -27.41
C PRO A 218 -7.05 -27.65 -26.45
N GLU A 219 -5.92 -27.33 -25.83
CA GLU A 219 -5.39 -28.13 -24.73
C GLU A 219 -6.15 -27.77 -23.45
N PRO A 220 -6.51 -28.77 -22.63
CA PRO A 220 -6.97 -28.50 -21.28
C PRO A 220 -5.88 -27.74 -20.51
N ALA A 221 -6.29 -26.78 -19.67
CA ALA A 221 -5.40 -25.98 -18.84
C ALA A 221 -4.38 -26.88 -18.12
N GLU A 222 -3.08 -26.60 -18.28
CA GLU A 222 -2.02 -27.35 -17.61
C GLU A 222 -2.23 -27.34 -16.09
N GLU A 223 -2.36 -28.52 -15.50
CA GLU A 223 -2.18 -28.77 -14.07
C GLU A 223 -0.70 -28.55 -13.72
N GLY A 224 -0.29 -27.28 -13.61
CA GLY A 224 0.93 -26.92 -12.89
C GLY A 224 0.79 -27.27 -11.40
N VAL A 225 1.92 -27.40 -10.69
CA VAL A 225 1.90 -27.50 -9.23
C VAL A 225 1.16 -26.27 -8.70
N SER A 226 0.05 -26.49 -7.98
CA SER A 226 -0.77 -25.41 -7.43
C SER A 226 0.09 -24.48 -6.56
N GLU A 227 -0.12 -23.16 -6.67
CA GLU A 227 0.54 -22.15 -5.85
C GLU A 227 0.42 -22.49 -4.35
N VAL A 228 -0.74 -23.01 -3.95
CA VAL A 228 -1.02 -23.52 -2.60
C VAL A 228 -0.01 -24.59 -2.18
N ALA A 229 0.25 -25.57 -3.04
CA ALA A 229 1.17 -26.66 -2.74
C ALA A 229 2.63 -26.18 -2.63
N LEU A 230 3.00 -25.14 -3.39
CA LEU A 230 4.34 -24.52 -3.28
C LEU A 230 4.50 -23.79 -1.94
N ILE A 231 3.48 -23.05 -1.49
CA ILE A 231 3.47 -22.40 -0.19
C ILE A 231 3.55 -23.42 0.94
N SER A 232 2.68 -24.44 0.95
CA SER A 232 2.66 -25.46 2.00
C SER A 232 3.99 -26.23 2.10
N ALA A 233 4.68 -26.46 0.98
CA ALA A 233 5.94 -27.20 0.95
C ALA A 233 7.12 -26.43 1.57
N GLU A 234 7.07 -25.09 1.58
CA GLU A 234 8.14 -24.22 2.07
C GLU A 234 7.77 -23.47 3.37
N ALA A 235 6.58 -23.71 3.93
CA ALA A 235 6.13 -23.14 5.19
C ALA A 235 6.95 -23.67 6.39
N PHE A 236 7.53 -22.75 7.17
CA PHE A 236 8.21 -23.07 8.43
C PHE A 236 7.22 -22.99 9.59
N PRO A 237 7.17 -23.98 10.49
CA PRO A 237 6.25 -23.96 11.62
C PRO A 237 6.60 -22.81 12.58
N VAL A 238 5.56 -22.22 13.16
CA VAL A 238 5.64 -21.25 14.27
C VAL A 238 4.71 -21.69 15.38
N GLU A 239 4.90 -21.14 16.59
CA GLU A 239 4.02 -21.38 17.74
C GLU A 239 3.54 -20.02 18.28
N ASP A 240 2.24 -19.77 18.23
CA ASP A 240 1.60 -18.48 18.53
C ASP A 240 2.23 -17.31 17.72
N GLY A 241 2.48 -17.55 16.44
CA GLY A 241 3.15 -16.59 15.55
C GLY A 241 4.62 -16.34 15.86
N VAL A 242 5.27 -17.17 16.69
CA VAL A 242 6.70 -17.04 17.02
C VAL A 242 7.49 -18.17 16.36
N PRO A 243 8.45 -17.88 15.46
CA PRO A 243 9.34 -18.89 14.91
C PRO A 243 10.33 -19.39 15.96
N SER A 244 10.98 -20.52 15.69
CA SER A 244 12.07 -21.00 16.54
C SER A 244 13.21 -19.97 16.61
N ASP A 245 13.96 -19.96 17.71
CA ASP A 245 15.13 -19.09 17.87
C ASP A 245 16.12 -19.25 16.69
N GLU A 246 16.32 -20.48 16.20
CA GLU A 246 17.16 -20.74 15.03
C GLU A 246 16.65 -20.01 13.79
N ALA A 247 15.35 -20.16 13.45
CA ALA A 247 14.76 -19.51 12.29
C ALA A 247 14.73 -17.99 12.42
N LEU A 248 14.39 -17.46 13.61
CA LEU A 248 14.41 -16.03 13.89
C LEU A 248 15.82 -15.43 13.73
N PHE A 249 16.82 -16.08 14.31
CA PHE A 249 18.19 -15.58 14.29
C PHE A 249 18.87 -15.71 12.94
N ASP A 250 18.51 -16.73 12.16
CA ASP A 250 18.94 -16.90 10.77
C ASP A 250 18.33 -15.80 9.88
N LEU A 251 17.03 -15.52 10.05
CA LEU A 251 16.34 -14.45 9.32
C LEU A 251 16.91 -13.06 9.65
N VAL A 252 17.15 -12.78 10.93
CA VAL A 252 17.70 -11.48 11.40
C VAL A 252 19.18 -11.31 11.05
N GLY A 253 19.96 -12.40 11.09
CA GLY A 253 21.40 -12.36 10.86
C GLY A 253 22.12 -11.31 11.72
N ASN A 254 22.89 -10.44 11.06
CA ASN A 254 23.68 -9.38 11.69
C ASN A 254 23.01 -8.00 11.65
N ALA A 255 21.76 -7.90 11.16
CA ALA A 255 21.08 -6.62 11.00
C ALA A 255 21.02 -5.83 12.32
N HIS A 256 21.30 -4.54 12.23
CA HIS A 256 21.10 -3.62 13.35
C HIS A 256 19.65 -3.18 13.48
N PHE A 257 18.90 -3.15 12.39
CA PHE A 257 17.48 -2.79 12.38
C PHE A 257 16.61 -4.01 12.11
N VAL A 258 15.76 -4.39 13.05
CA VAL A 258 14.76 -5.46 12.85
C VAL A 258 13.37 -4.85 12.95
N LEU A 259 12.75 -4.71 11.80
CA LEU A 259 11.44 -4.13 11.62
C LEU A 259 10.41 -5.27 11.71
N ILE A 260 9.57 -5.27 12.75
CA ILE A 260 8.52 -6.27 12.94
C ILE A 260 7.14 -5.61 12.83
N GLY A 261 6.47 -5.92 11.72
CA GLY A 261 5.17 -5.38 11.32
C GLY A 261 3.98 -5.95 12.08
N GLU A 262 2.80 -5.46 11.73
CA GLU A 262 1.51 -6.09 12.03
C GLU A 262 0.51 -5.77 10.91
N ALA A 263 -0.32 -6.73 10.51
CA ALA A 263 -1.39 -6.50 9.52
C ALA A 263 -2.59 -5.75 10.11
N SER A 264 -2.63 -5.61 11.44
CA SER A 264 -3.63 -4.77 12.09
C SER A 264 -3.15 -4.25 13.44
N HIS A 265 -3.53 -3.01 13.79
CA HIS A 265 -3.21 -2.46 15.10
C HIS A 265 -3.94 -3.13 16.27
N GLY A 266 -5.08 -3.78 16.01
CA GLY A 266 -5.99 -4.27 17.06
C GLY A 266 -5.92 -5.74 17.39
N THR A 267 -4.83 -6.45 17.05
CA THR A 267 -4.76 -7.92 17.14
C THR A 267 -3.77 -8.40 18.19
N HIS A 268 -4.27 -9.13 19.18
CA HIS A 268 -3.52 -9.66 20.32
C HIS A 268 -2.32 -10.52 19.89
N ASP A 269 -2.53 -11.44 18.96
CA ASP A 269 -1.53 -12.43 18.57
C ASP A 269 -0.31 -11.77 17.93
N PHE A 270 -0.50 -10.67 17.18
CA PHE A 270 0.59 -9.88 16.62
C PHE A 270 1.40 -9.18 17.71
N TYR A 271 0.76 -8.53 18.70
CA TYR A 271 1.50 -7.95 19.84
C TYR A 271 2.26 -9.01 20.63
N GLN A 272 1.63 -10.16 20.90
CA GLN A 272 2.26 -11.24 21.65
C GLN A 272 3.48 -11.79 20.92
N ALA A 273 3.36 -12.07 19.61
CA ALA A 273 4.45 -12.56 18.79
C ALA A 273 5.60 -11.54 18.71
N ARG A 274 5.29 -10.26 18.43
CA ARG A 274 6.27 -9.16 18.44
C ARG A 274 7.00 -9.07 19.77
N ALA A 275 6.26 -9.08 20.89
CA ALA A 275 6.84 -9.05 22.22
C ALA A 275 7.78 -10.24 22.46
N ARG A 276 7.34 -11.48 22.18
CA ARG A 276 8.15 -12.69 22.39
C ARG A 276 9.43 -12.71 21.55
N MET A 277 9.34 -12.39 20.26
CA MET A 277 10.54 -12.29 19.40
C MET A 277 11.49 -11.21 19.89
N THR A 278 10.96 -10.04 20.26
CA THR A 278 11.76 -8.91 20.78
C THR A 278 12.49 -9.27 22.07
N ARG A 279 11.85 -10.03 22.99
CA ARG A 279 12.51 -10.54 24.19
C ARG A 279 13.75 -11.37 23.86
N ARG A 280 13.62 -12.32 22.92
CA ARG A 280 14.75 -13.17 22.48
C ARG A 280 15.85 -12.35 21.80
N LEU A 281 15.50 -11.34 20.99
CA LEU A 281 16.46 -10.45 20.37
C LEU A 281 17.23 -9.59 21.39
N ILE A 282 16.57 -9.10 22.44
CA ILE A 282 17.23 -8.37 23.52
C ILE A 282 18.16 -9.30 24.31
N GLU A 283 17.67 -10.47 24.74
CA GLU A 283 18.41 -11.42 25.58
C GLU A 283 19.62 -12.03 24.87
N GLU A 284 19.46 -12.44 23.61
CA GLU A 284 20.45 -13.30 22.92
C GLU A 284 21.21 -12.57 21.80
N LYS A 285 20.67 -11.47 21.28
CA LYS A 285 21.23 -10.74 20.12
C LYS A 285 21.67 -9.31 20.43
N GLY A 286 21.53 -8.87 21.68
CA GLY A 286 22.07 -7.58 22.16
C GLY A 286 21.32 -6.35 21.64
N PHE A 287 20.07 -6.53 21.21
CA PHE A 287 19.16 -5.43 20.91
C PHE A 287 18.92 -4.59 22.16
N CYS A 288 19.02 -3.28 22.02
CA CYS A 288 19.01 -2.33 23.15
C CYS A 288 17.85 -1.34 23.11
N ALA A 289 17.02 -1.37 22.08
CA ALA A 289 15.86 -0.50 22.01
C ALA A 289 14.73 -1.15 21.25
N VAL A 290 13.52 -0.79 21.65
CA VAL A 290 12.29 -0.95 20.87
C VAL A 290 11.82 0.44 20.47
N ALA A 291 11.71 0.71 19.18
CA ALA A 291 11.13 1.92 18.62
C ALA A 291 9.73 1.59 18.09
N ALA A 292 8.69 2.15 18.69
CA ALA A 292 7.30 1.87 18.37
C ALA A 292 6.65 3.03 17.61
N GLU A 293 5.64 2.74 16.78
CA GLU A 293 4.71 3.69 16.14
C GLU A 293 3.85 4.41 17.20
N ALA A 294 4.52 5.13 18.09
CA ALA A 294 4.01 5.70 19.32
C ALA A 294 4.51 7.13 19.43
N ASP A 295 3.70 7.97 20.08
CA ASP A 295 4.07 9.33 20.38
C ASP A 295 5.35 9.38 21.22
N TRP A 296 6.34 10.17 20.77
CA TRP A 296 7.65 10.30 21.42
C TRP A 296 7.59 10.53 22.94
N PRO A 297 6.87 11.55 23.46
CA PRO A 297 6.82 11.82 24.89
C PRO A 297 6.08 10.75 25.71
N ASP A 298 5.11 10.06 25.10
CA ASP A 298 4.30 9.04 25.75
C ASP A 298 5.14 7.77 25.97
N ALA A 299 5.82 7.31 24.91
CA ALA A 299 6.73 6.19 24.97
C ALA A 299 7.96 6.48 25.84
N TYR A 300 8.46 7.73 25.86
CA TYR A 300 9.59 8.07 26.74
C TYR A 300 9.25 8.01 28.23
N ARG A 301 7.98 8.23 28.63
CA ARG A 301 7.55 7.95 30.01
C ARG A 301 7.73 6.47 30.36
N VAL A 302 7.36 5.57 29.44
CA VAL A 302 7.61 4.13 29.57
C VAL A 302 9.10 3.83 29.63
N ASN A 303 9.90 4.47 28.77
CA ASN A 303 11.37 4.35 28.80
C ASN A 303 11.94 4.66 30.19
N ARG A 304 11.51 5.77 30.78
CA ARG A 304 11.95 6.19 32.12
C ARG A 304 11.55 5.15 33.17
N TYR A 305 10.34 4.61 33.10
CA TYR A 305 9.90 3.54 34.00
C TYR A 305 10.77 2.29 33.88
N VAL A 306 10.94 1.74 32.67
CA VAL A 306 11.71 0.50 32.47
C VAL A 306 13.20 0.65 32.78
N ARG A 307 13.72 1.89 32.80
CA ARG A 307 15.12 2.19 33.14
C ARG A 307 15.33 2.62 34.60
N ASP A 308 14.29 2.67 35.43
CA ASP A 308 14.34 3.13 36.83
C ASP A 308 14.61 4.62 37.02
N ARG A 309 13.90 5.43 36.24
CA ARG A 309 14.03 6.89 36.16
C ARG A 309 12.67 7.62 36.18
N SER A 310 11.61 6.92 36.54
CA SER A 310 10.26 7.46 36.69
C SER A 310 9.81 7.37 38.14
N ASP A 311 8.87 8.23 38.53
CA ASP A 311 8.12 8.11 39.78
C ASP A 311 6.95 7.11 39.66
N ASP A 312 6.68 6.59 38.44
CA ASP A 312 5.70 5.53 38.22
C ASP A 312 6.13 4.25 38.92
N VAL A 313 5.23 3.64 39.71
CA VAL A 313 5.52 2.45 40.51
C VAL A 313 5.21 1.18 39.73
N THR A 314 4.27 1.24 38.78
CA THR A 314 3.82 0.08 38.00
C THR A 314 3.89 0.31 36.50
N ALA A 315 3.95 -0.78 35.74
CA ALA A 315 3.92 -0.73 34.28
C ALA A 315 2.62 -0.06 33.77
N GLU A 316 1.48 -0.31 34.41
CA GLU A 316 0.20 0.30 34.07
C GLU A 316 0.22 1.83 34.21
N GLU A 317 0.85 2.34 35.28
CA GLU A 317 1.01 3.79 35.51
C GLU A 317 1.86 4.44 34.44
N SER A 318 2.98 3.82 34.05
CA SER A 318 3.84 4.37 33.00
C SER A 318 3.15 4.48 31.65
N LEU A 319 2.20 3.59 31.36
CA LEU A 319 1.39 3.63 30.14
C LEU A 319 0.34 4.75 30.16
N ARG A 320 0.05 5.42 31.29
CA ARG A 320 -1.01 6.47 31.39
C ARG A 320 -0.70 7.74 30.59
N GLY A 321 0.48 7.79 29.97
CA GLY A 321 0.84 8.77 28.97
C GLY A 321 -0.05 8.70 27.74
N PHE A 322 -0.38 7.50 27.25
CA PHE A 322 -1.12 7.30 26.01
C PHE A 322 -2.62 7.65 26.15
N ARG A 323 -2.96 8.92 25.97
CA ARG A 323 -4.31 9.46 26.20
C ARG A 323 -5.08 9.80 24.92
N ARG A 324 -4.36 9.98 23.81
CA ARG A 324 -4.95 10.34 22.51
C ARG A 324 -5.61 9.12 21.89
N PHE A 325 -6.58 9.35 21.01
CA PHE A 325 -7.13 8.29 20.19
C PHE A 325 -6.07 7.68 19.24
N PRO A 326 -6.04 6.34 19.09
CA PRO A 326 -6.70 5.36 19.97
C PRO A 326 -5.96 5.19 21.30
N THR A 327 -6.70 5.16 22.41
CA THR A 327 -6.08 4.97 23.74
C THR A 327 -5.49 3.57 23.92
N TRP A 328 -6.03 2.58 23.22
CA TRP A 328 -5.78 1.15 23.44
C TRP A 328 -4.57 0.59 22.69
N MET A 329 -4.06 1.28 21.65
CA MET A 329 -3.01 0.74 20.77
C MET A 329 -1.74 0.40 21.56
N TRP A 330 -1.33 1.28 22.46
CA TRP A 330 -0.21 1.02 23.38
C TRP A 330 -0.66 0.78 24.84
N ARG A 331 -1.93 1.03 25.18
CA ARG A 331 -2.53 0.65 26.48
C ARG A 331 -3.36 -0.62 26.35
N ASN A 332 -2.66 -1.74 26.20
CA ASN A 332 -3.28 -3.05 26.17
C ASN A 332 -2.50 -4.06 27.02
N THR A 333 -3.09 -5.24 27.22
CA THR A 333 -2.51 -6.29 28.08
C THR A 333 -1.17 -6.81 27.58
N ALA A 334 -0.98 -6.96 26.26
CA ALA A 334 0.27 -7.47 25.70
C ALA A 334 1.44 -6.48 25.86
N VAL A 335 1.19 -5.18 25.67
CA VAL A 335 2.18 -4.13 25.91
C VAL A 335 2.46 -3.99 27.40
N LEU A 336 1.44 -4.08 28.27
CA LEU A 336 1.61 -4.08 29.72
C LEU A 336 2.57 -5.20 30.17
N ASP A 337 2.34 -6.42 29.68
CA ASP A 337 3.18 -7.58 29.99
C ASP A 337 4.61 -7.41 29.45
N PHE A 338 4.77 -6.83 28.25
CA PHE A 338 6.09 -6.55 27.70
C PHE A 338 6.86 -5.48 28.49
N VAL A 339 6.20 -4.39 28.88
CA VAL A 339 6.80 -3.31 29.68
C VAL A 339 7.19 -3.82 31.07
N GLY A 340 6.34 -4.65 31.69
CA GLY A 340 6.66 -5.33 32.95
C GLY A 340 7.91 -6.20 32.83
N TRP A 341 7.95 -7.06 31.80
CA TRP A 341 9.13 -7.89 31.53
C TRP A 341 10.38 -7.06 31.25
N LEU A 342 10.28 -5.97 30.47
CA LEU A 342 11.43 -5.15 30.09
C LEU A 342 12.04 -4.45 31.32
N ARG A 343 11.18 -4.00 32.24
CA ARG A 343 11.63 -3.48 33.54
C ARG A 343 12.39 -4.54 34.33
N GLU A 344 11.80 -5.73 34.49
CA GLU A 344 12.44 -6.83 35.22
C GLU A 344 13.75 -7.28 34.59
N HIS A 345 13.83 -7.30 33.26
CA HIS A 345 15.04 -7.60 32.52
C HIS A 345 16.13 -6.57 32.86
N ASN A 346 15.81 -5.28 32.73
CA ASN A 346 16.74 -4.18 33.00
C ASN A 346 17.24 -4.13 34.45
N ASP A 347 16.42 -4.54 35.43
CA ASP A 347 16.82 -4.62 36.82
C ASP A 347 17.85 -5.75 37.09
N ARG A 348 17.90 -6.78 36.22
CA ARG A 348 18.88 -7.88 36.31
C ARG A 348 20.18 -7.57 35.58
N VAL A 349 20.19 -6.60 34.66
CA VAL A 349 21.36 -6.26 33.85
C VAL A 349 22.43 -5.58 34.72
N SER A 350 23.60 -6.22 34.81
CA SER A 350 24.71 -5.75 35.66
C SER A 350 25.62 -4.68 35.01
N GLY A 351 25.39 -4.33 33.74
CA GLY A 351 26.22 -3.39 32.96
C GLY A 351 25.96 -1.90 33.22
N GLY A 352 25.18 -1.59 34.25
CA GLY A 352 24.73 -0.24 34.55
C GLY A 352 23.79 0.31 33.46
N GLU A 353 23.65 1.63 33.45
CA GLU A 353 22.63 2.33 32.67
C GLU A 353 22.73 2.15 31.14
N ARG A 354 23.95 2.02 30.60
CA ARG A 354 24.20 1.89 29.15
C ARG A 354 23.90 0.50 28.61
N ALA A 355 23.70 -0.48 29.50
CA ALA A 355 23.39 -1.85 29.14
C ALA A 355 21.87 -2.13 29.16
N LYS A 356 21.07 -1.24 29.75
CA LYS A 356 19.62 -1.37 29.80
C LYS A 356 19.00 -1.15 28.42
N ALA A 357 17.98 -1.92 28.09
CA ALA A 357 17.19 -1.72 26.89
C ALA A 357 16.07 -0.68 27.13
N GLY A 358 15.77 0.14 26.11
CA GLY A 358 14.75 1.19 26.20
C GLY A 358 13.52 0.98 25.32
N PHE A 359 12.48 1.75 25.57
CA PHE A 359 11.23 1.77 24.79
C PHE A 359 10.96 3.20 24.30
N TYR A 360 10.94 3.42 22.99
CA TYR A 360 10.92 4.74 22.37
C TYR A 360 9.76 4.85 21.40
N GLY A 361 9.23 6.06 21.23
CA GLY A 361 8.28 6.37 20.16
C GLY A 361 9.03 6.86 18.93
N VAL A 362 8.39 6.90 17.77
CA VAL A 362 8.92 7.58 16.58
C VAL A 362 7.89 8.45 15.87
N ASP A 363 6.62 8.40 16.31
CA ASP A 363 5.49 9.04 15.64
C ASP A 363 5.35 10.53 16.00
N LEU A 364 4.61 11.27 15.18
CA LEU A 364 4.59 12.74 15.18
C LEU A 364 3.32 13.41 15.73
N TYR A 365 2.34 12.65 16.22
CA TYR A 365 1.03 13.24 16.50
C TYR A 365 1.00 14.15 17.75
N SER A 366 1.97 14.00 18.65
CA SER A 366 2.07 14.62 19.97
C SER A 366 2.50 16.11 20.01
N LEU A 367 2.03 16.95 19.08
CA LEU A 367 2.40 18.37 18.96
C LEU A 367 2.40 19.14 20.29
N TYR A 368 1.25 19.23 20.96
CA TYR A 368 1.12 20.03 22.19
C TYR A 368 1.91 19.45 23.36
N ARG A 369 1.92 18.13 23.51
CA ARG A 369 2.70 17.48 24.56
C ARG A 369 4.20 17.67 24.36
N SER A 370 4.69 17.60 23.12
CA SER A 370 6.10 17.88 22.83
C SER A 370 6.48 19.33 23.13
N ILE A 371 5.57 20.30 22.92
CA ILE A 371 5.79 21.69 23.36
C ILE A 371 5.98 21.76 24.88
N GLU A 372 5.11 21.10 25.65
CA GLU A 372 5.18 21.07 27.11
C GLU A 372 6.50 20.47 27.61
N GLU A 373 6.96 19.37 27.00
CA GLU A 373 8.22 18.70 27.38
C GLU A 373 9.45 19.57 27.07
N VAL A 374 9.47 20.29 25.94
CA VAL A 374 10.54 21.25 25.61
C VAL A 374 10.58 22.38 26.65
N ILE A 375 9.43 22.98 26.97
CA ILE A 375 9.36 24.07 27.96
C ILE A 375 9.77 23.56 29.34
N GLY A 376 9.26 22.40 29.77
CA GLY A 376 9.56 21.81 31.07
C GLY A 376 11.04 21.39 31.23
N TYR A 377 11.68 20.97 30.14
CA TYR A 377 13.12 20.79 30.11
C TYR A 377 13.86 22.12 30.33
N LEU A 378 13.53 23.13 29.53
CA LEU A 378 14.18 24.45 29.59
C LEU A 378 13.96 25.15 30.94
N ASP A 379 12.79 25.01 31.58
CA ASP A 379 12.55 25.59 32.91
C ASP A 379 13.56 25.10 33.95
N ARG A 380 14.06 23.86 33.80
CA ARG A 380 15.05 23.27 34.70
C ARG A 380 16.47 23.70 34.35
N VAL A 381 16.81 23.80 33.05
CA VAL A 381 18.20 23.99 32.62
C VAL A 381 18.56 25.42 32.21
N ASP A 382 17.59 26.20 31.71
CA ASP A 382 17.74 27.58 31.24
C ASP A 382 16.37 28.32 31.25
N PRO A 383 15.96 28.88 32.39
CA PRO A 383 14.66 29.54 32.53
C PRO A 383 14.42 30.71 31.57
N GLU A 384 15.48 31.40 31.13
CA GLU A 384 15.37 32.49 30.15
C GLU A 384 15.10 31.93 28.76
N ALA A 385 15.71 30.80 28.38
CA ALA A 385 15.36 30.08 27.17
C ALA A 385 13.92 29.54 27.24
N ALA A 386 13.47 29.07 28.40
CA ALA A 386 12.10 28.61 28.59
C ALA A 386 11.07 29.74 28.38
N LYS A 387 11.38 30.96 28.80
CA LYS A 387 10.54 32.14 28.52
C LYS A 387 10.43 32.42 27.02
N ARG A 388 11.55 32.38 26.29
CA ARG A 388 11.55 32.54 24.82
C ARG A 388 10.78 31.43 24.12
N ALA A 389 10.91 30.18 24.59
CA ALA A 389 10.18 29.05 24.04
C ALA A 389 8.66 29.23 24.17
N ARG A 390 8.17 29.68 25.34
CA ARG A 390 6.75 30.04 25.53
C ARG A 390 6.30 31.12 24.57
N GLU A 391 7.08 32.19 24.40
CA GLU A 391 6.76 33.28 23.47
C GLU A 391 6.69 32.78 22.01
N ARG A 392 7.56 31.85 21.62
CA ARG A 392 7.55 31.25 20.27
C ARG A 392 6.37 30.32 20.05
N TYR A 393 6.04 29.47 21.03
CA TYR A 393 4.94 28.52 20.92
C TYR A 393 3.56 29.13 21.17
N ALA A 394 3.47 30.37 21.66
CA ALA A 394 2.20 31.07 21.93
C ALA A 394 1.27 31.21 20.70
N CYS A 395 1.79 31.08 19.48
CA CYS A 395 0.96 31.06 18.27
C CYS A 395 0.02 29.83 18.21
N PHE A 396 0.31 28.76 18.95
CA PHE A 396 -0.56 27.59 19.10
C PHE A 396 -1.66 27.77 20.18
N ASP A 397 -1.49 28.72 21.11
CA ASP A 397 -2.36 28.87 22.30
C ASP A 397 -3.80 29.24 21.97
N HIS A 398 -4.03 29.92 20.85
CA HIS A 398 -5.37 30.31 20.40
C HIS A 398 -6.27 29.09 20.09
N TYR A 399 -5.69 27.90 20.00
CA TYR A 399 -6.34 26.67 19.52
C TYR A 399 -6.19 25.49 20.51
N ASN A 400 -5.61 25.73 21.69
CA ASN A 400 -5.32 24.69 22.69
C ASN A 400 -6.54 24.37 23.59
N THR A 401 -7.78 24.54 23.12
CA THR A 401 -8.94 24.38 24.02
C THR A 401 -9.15 22.92 24.42
N ASP A 402 -8.69 21.95 23.60
CA ASP A 402 -8.76 20.50 23.88
C ASP A 402 -7.50 19.70 23.45
N GLY A 403 -6.39 20.37 23.11
CA GLY A 403 -5.18 19.70 22.60
C GLY A 403 -5.33 19.09 21.19
N ASP A 404 -6.33 19.53 20.42
CA ASP A 404 -6.61 19.02 19.07
C ASP A 404 -5.77 19.74 18.00
N ALA A 405 -4.67 19.10 17.62
CA ALA A 405 -3.77 19.63 16.59
C ALA A 405 -4.37 19.57 15.17
N GLN A 406 -5.41 18.75 14.93
CA GLN A 406 -6.12 18.73 13.66
C GLN A 406 -6.97 19.99 13.49
N ALA A 407 -7.60 20.48 14.55
CA ALA A 407 -8.35 21.73 14.55
C ALA A 407 -7.45 22.93 14.18
N TRP A 408 -6.24 23.00 14.75
CA TRP A 408 -5.24 24.01 14.34
C TRP A 408 -4.83 23.84 12.87
N GLY A 409 -4.55 22.61 12.44
CA GLY A 409 -4.14 22.30 11.07
C GLY A 409 -5.16 22.73 10.02
N PHE A 410 -6.45 22.56 10.31
CA PHE A 410 -7.55 22.95 9.43
C PHE A 410 -7.54 24.47 9.20
N GLU A 411 -7.55 25.26 10.26
CA GLU A 411 -7.54 26.73 10.17
C GLU A 411 -6.25 27.27 9.52
N ALA A 412 -5.10 26.66 9.82
CA ALA A 412 -3.82 27.02 9.22
C ALA A 412 -3.78 26.76 7.70
N ALA A 413 -4.40 25.68 7.23
CA ALA A 413 -4.47 25.34 5.81
C ALA A 413 -5.33 26.32 4.99
N PHE A 414 -6.38 26.88 5.58
CA PHE A 414 -7.30 27.81 4.91
C PHE A 414 -6.98 29.30 5.15
N GLY A 415 -5.79 29.60 5.71
CA GLY A 415 -5.28 30.97 5.85
C GLY A 415 -5.92 31.78 6.97
N ALA A 416 -6.56 31.12 7.94
CA ALA A 416 -7.26 31.76 9.06
C ALA A 416 -6.40 31.94 10.33
N GLY A 417 -5.10 31.58 10.30
CA GLY A 417 -4.20 31.67 11.46
C GLY A 417 -2.72 31.87 11.11
N GLU A 418 -1.87 32.08 12.13
CA GLU A 418 -0.41 32.12 11.97
C GLU A 418 0.15 30.71 11.68
N THR A 419 1.09 30.59 10.76
CA THR A 419 1.66 29.29 10.36
C THR A 419 2.63 28.71 11.39
N CYS A 420 3.03 29.48 12.42
CA CYS A 420 4.01 29.12 13.46
C CYS A 420 5.40 28.64 12.97
N GLU A 421 5.61 28.53 11.67
CA GLU A 421 6.74 27.81 11.05
C GLU A 421 8.09 28.40 11.46
N ARG A 422 8.23 29.74 11.39
CA ARG A 422 9.46 30.40 11.78
C ARG A 422 9.77 30.19 13.26
N GLN A 423 8.74 30.28 14.11
CA GLN A 423 8.86 30.16 15.56
C GLN A 423 9.30 28.75 15.97
N VAL A 424 8.72 27.70 15.39
CA VAL A 424 9.09 26.31 15.71
C VAL A 424 10.50 25.97 15.20
N VAL A 425 10.90 26.47 14.04
CA VAL A 425 12.26 26.30 13.49
C VAL A 425 13.29 27.04 14.35
N ASP A 426 13.02 28.31 14.70
CA ASP A 426 13.90 29.11 15.57
C ASP A 426 14.10 28.44 16.93
N GLN A 427 13.05 27.82 17.47
CA GLN A 427 13.12 27.10 18.75
C GLN A 427 13.99 25.84 18.66
N LEU A 428 13.84 25.02 17.61
CA LEU A 428 14.67 23.84 17.39
C LEU A 428 16.15 24.24 17.22
N VAL A 429 16.42 25.23 16.37
CA VAL A 429 17.79 25.71 16.10
C VAL A 429 18.45 26.27 17.36
N GLU A 430 17.71 26.98 18.22
CA GLU A 430 18.26 27.46 19.49
C GLU A 430 18.62 26.31 20.43
N LEU A 431 17.77 25.29 20.54
CA LEU A 431 18.00 24.13 21.39
C LEU A 431 19.24 23.34 20.93
N GLU A 432 19.37 23.06 19.63
CA GLU A 432 20.52 22.38 19.05
C GLU A 432 21.83 23.17 19.24
N ARG A 433 21.79 24.51 19.11
CA ARG A 433 22.98 25.36 19.33
C ARG A 433 23.51 25.31 20.76
N HIS A 434 22.64 25.09 21.73
CA HIS A 434 23.01 25.04 23.15
C HIS A 434 23.17 23.60 23.67
N ALA A 435 23.02 22.58 22.83
CA ALA A 435 23.07 21.16 23.19
C ALA A 435 24.31 20.79 24.01
N VAL A 436 25.49 21.18 23.54
CA VAL A 436 26.76 20.89 24.23
C VAL A 436 26.83 21.60 25.59
N GLN A 437 26.26 22.80 25.72
CA GLN A 437 26.24 23.54 26.98
C GLN A 437 25.30 22.90 27.99
N TYR A 438 24.12 22.46 27.56
CA TYR A 438 23.13 21.84 28.43
C TYR A 438 23.52 20.42 28.84
N ALA A 439 24.03 19.60 27.91
CA ALA A 439 24.48 18.23 28.18
C ALA A 439 25.70 18.15 29.13
N ARG A 440 26.55 19.18 29.16
CA ARG A 440 27.75 19.22 30.02
C ARG A 440 27.47 19.39 31.52
N ARG A 441 26.23 19.70 31.93
CA ARG A 441 25.95 20.08 33.31
C ARG A 441 25.87 18.89 34.28
N ASP A 442 25.39 17.70 33.87
CA ASP A 442 25.18 16.56 34.80
C ASP A 442 25.47 15.15 34.22
N GLY A 443 26.37 15.04 33.22
CA GLY A 443 26.80 13.74 32.68
C GLY A 443 25.75 13.04 31.79
N LEU A 444 25.73 11.70 31.77
CA LEU A 444 24.91 10.92 30.81
C LEU A 444 23.39 11.15 30.92
N LEU A 445 22.91 11.46 32.14
CA LEU A 445 21.49 11.78 32.35
C LEU A 445 21.11 13.10 31.67
N ALA A 446 22.02 14.09 31.69
CA ALA A 446 21.81 15.35 31.00
C ALA A 446 21.85 15.18 29.47
N GLU A 447 22.63 14.23 28.97
CA GLU A 447 22.68 13.89 27.54
C GLU A 447 21.37 13.25 27.06
N ASP A 448 20.82 12.28 27.81
CA ASP A 448 19.51 11.66 27.52
C ASP A 448 18.34 12.67 27.63
N ASP A 449 18.34 13.54 28.64
CA ASP A 449 17.31 14.56 28.83
C ASP A 449 17.40 15.66 27.73
N GLN A 450 18.62 16.03 27.29
CA GLN A 450 18.81 16.95 26.16
C GLN A 450 18.33 16.33 24.85
N PHE A 451 18.72 15.09 24.55
CA PHE A 451 18.27 14.38 23.36
C PHE A 451 16.74 14.24 23.34
N TYR A 452 16.13 13.94 24.49
CA TYR A 452 14.68 13.90 24.63
C TYR A 452 14.01 15.24 24.29
N ALA A 453 14.56 16.37 24.76
CA ALA A 453 14.04 17.69 24.44
C ALA A 453 14.22 18.05 22.95
N GLU A 454 15.36 17.70 22.34
CA GLU A 454 15.62 17.92 20.91
C GLU A 454 14.66 17.15 20.01
N GLN A 455 14.41 15.87 20.31
CA GLN A 455 13.44 15.08 19.56
C GLN A 455 12.02 15.65 19.70
N ASN A 456 11.62 16.09 20.90
CA ASN A 456 10.34 16.79 21.06
C ASN A 456 10.28 18.09 20.22
N ALA A 457 11.33 18.92 20.21
CA ALA A 457 11.37 20.12 19.40
C ALA A 457 11.27 19.82 17.89
N ARG A 458 11.89 18.72 17.44
CA ARG A 458 11.77 18.21 16.06
C ARG A 458 10.36 17.71 15.76
N THR A 459 9.74 16.96 16.67
CA THR A 459 8.33 16.56 16.57
C THR A 459 7.43 17.77 16.45
N VAL A 460 7.60 18.82 17.26
CA VAL A 460 6.81 20.06 17.15
C VAL A 460 6.92 20.68 15.76
N LYS A 461 8.15 20.81 15.22
CA LYS A 461 8.38 21.36 13.88
C LYS A 461 7.67 20.53 12.80
N ASN A 462 7.90 19.21 12.78
CA ASN A 462 7.37 18.34 11.73
C ASN A 462 5.85 18.13 11.87
N ALA A 463 5.32 18.08 13.10
CA ALA A 463 3.88 17.98 13.36
C ALA A 463 3.13 19.24 12.91
N ALA A 464 3.71 20.43 13.13
CA ALA A 464 3.14 21.68 12.62
C ALA A 464 3.03 21.67 11.08
N GLU A 465 4.06 21.18 10.38
CA GLU A 465 4.00 21.03 8.93
C GLU A 465 2.97 19.98 8.49
N TYR A 466 2.91 18.85 9.20
CA TYR A 466 2.01 17.74 8.92
C TYR A 466 0.53 18.15 9.04
N TYR A 467 0.11 18.70 10.18
CA TYR A 467 -1.30 19.05 10.40
C TYR A 467 -1.77 20.15 9.46
N ARG A 468 -0.89 21.09 9.09
CA ARG A 468 -1.19 22.10 8.05
C ARG A 468 -1.38 21.46 6.67
N THR A 469 -0.54 20.48 6.31
CA THR A 469 -0.57 19.85 4.98
C THR A 469 -1.68 18.80 4.85
N MET A 470 -2.18 18.26 5.97
CA MET A 470 -3.26 17.26 6.02
C MET A 470 -4.51 17.70 5.23
N PHE A 471 -4.84 18.99 5.26
CA PHE A 471 -6.06 19.53 4.64
C PHE A 471 -5.86 20.06 3.20
N ASP A 472 -4.63 20.01 2.69
CA ASP A 472 -4.28 20.43 1.31
C ASP A 472 -4.42 19.28 0.28
N GLY A 473 -4.87 18.10 0.74
CA GLY A 473 -5.24 16.95 -0.12
C GLY A 473 -4.07 16.30 -0.88
N GLN A 474 -2.81 16.58 -0.50
CA GLN A 474 -1.62 16.05 -1.19
C GLN A 474 -1.03 14.82 -0.49
N VAL A 475 -0.43 13.93 -1.29
CA VAL A 475 0.46 12.80 -0.90
C VAL A 475 1.53 13.18 0.13
N SER A 476 1.81 14.48 0.27
CA SER A 476 2.83 15.04 1.15
C SER A 476 2.63 14.69 2.63
N SER A 477 1.41 14.60 3.17
CA SER A 477 1.22 14.38 4.62
C SER A 477 1.65 12.97 5.06
N TRP A 478 1.35 11.94 4.27
CA TRP A 478 1.87 10.57 4.47
C TRP A 478 3.40 10.56 4.45
N ASN A 479 3.99 11.14 3.40
CA ASN A 479 5.45 11.19 3.26
C ASN A 479 6.15 12.00 4.36
N LEU A 480 5.50 13.05 4.89
CA LEU A 480 6.02 13.80 6.04
C LEU A 480 6.04 12.93 7.30
N ARG A 481 4.99 12.12 7.52
CA ARG A 481 4.88 11.21 8.66
C ARG A 481 5.99 10.18 8.66
N ASP A 482 6.11 9.41 7.59
CA ASP A 482 7.09 8.34 7.51
C ASP A 482 8.53 8.85 7.45
N ARG A 483 8.79 10.03 6.86
CA ARG A 483 10.11 10.68 6.95
C ARG A 483 10.44 11.06 8.38
N HIS A 484 9.50 11.62 9.14
CA HIS A 484 9.74 11.94 10.54
C HIS A 484 10.06 10.69 11.36
N MET A 485 9.31 9.60 11.18
CA MET A 485 9.57 8.35 11.88
C MET A 485 10.97 7.79 11.55
N ALA A 486 11.34 7.77 10.27
CA ALA A 486 12.67 7.35 9.84
C ALA A 486 13.79 8.26 10.38
N GLU A 487 13.64 9.59 10.31
CA GLU A 487 14.62 10.54 10.85
C GLU A 487 14.79 10.40 12.38
N THR A 488 13.69 10.15 13.09
CA THR A 488 13.71 9.93 14.55
C THR A 488 14.40 8.61 14.89
N LEU A 489 14.17 7.56 14.10
CA LEU A 489 14.87 6.28 14.24
C LEU A 489 16.38 6.40 14.02
N GLU A 490 16.81 7.13 12.98
CA GLU A 490 18.24 7.40 12.72
C GLU A 490 18.88 8.18 13.89
N ALA A 491 18.23 9.25 14.34
CA ALA A 491 18.72 10.06 15.46
C ALA A 491 18.83 9.21 16.75
N LEU A 492 17.86 8.32 16.98
CA LEU A 492 17.90 7.38 18.10
C LEU A 492 19.04 6.37 17.96
N ALA A 493 19.26 5.81 16.77
CA ALA A 493 20.35 4.88 16.50
C ALA A 493 21.72 5.53 16.73
N GLU A 494 21.92 6.75 16.27
CA GLU A 494 23.15 7.52 16.49
C GLU A 494 23.37 7.80 17.99
N HIS A 495 22.35 8.31 18.68
CA HIS A 495 22.40 8.61 20.11
C HIS A 495 22.76 7.38 20.95
N LEU A 496 22.07 6.26 20.71
CA LEU A 496 22.34 5.02 21.44
C LEU A 496 23.70 4.41 21.09
N SER A 497 24.17 4.59 19.85
CA SER A 497 25.50 4.12 19.44
C SER A 497 26.61 4.88 20.13
N HIS A 498 26.49 6.20 20.30
CA HIS A 498 27.47 7.02 21.04
C HIS A 498 27.63 6.61 22.51
N GLN A 499 26.59 6.03 23.11
CA GLN A 499 26.63 5.56 24.49
C GLN A 499 27.22 4.15 24.63
N ARG A 500 27.49 3.44 23.53
CA ARG A 500 27.89 2.03 23.51
C ARG A 500 29.22 1.83 22.78
N SER A 501 29.82 0.66 22.96
CA SER A 501 31.05 0.26 22.26
C SER A 501 30.82 -0.33 20.88
N SER A 502 29.56 -0.65 20.55
CA SER A 502 29.11 -1.20 19.28
C SER A 502 27.88 -0.41 18.81
N PRO A 503 27.60 -0.40 17.50
CA PRO A 503 26.38 0.22 16.99
C PRO A 503 25.13 -0.31 17.70
N ALA A 504 24.14 0.57 17.87
CA ALA A 504 22.87 0.21 18.46
C ALA A 504 22.13 -0.79 17.56
N ARG A 505 21.51 -1.79 18.19
CA ARG A 505 20.60 -2.72 17.51
C ARG A 505 19.19 -2.44 18.02
N ILE A 506 18.28 -2.13 17.11
CA ILE A 506 16.94 -1.60 17.41
C ILE A 506 15.90 -2.50 16.77
N VAL A 507 14.91 -2.91 17.57
CA VAL A 507 13.69 -3.52 17.06
C VAL A 507 12.66 -2.42 16.82
N VAL A 508 12.01 -2.42 15.67
CA VAL A 508 11.03 -1.41 15.28
C VAL A 508 9.65 -2.07 15.20
N TRP A 509 8.66 -1.50 15.87
CA TRP A 509 7.27 -1.98 15.92
C TRP A 509 6.35 -0.97 15.27
N GLU A 510 5.93 -1.26 14.04
CA GLU A 510 4.99 -0.41 13.29
C GLU A 510 4.01 -1.27 12.50
N HIS A 511 2.98 -0.66 11.95
CA HIS A 511 2.07 -1.33 11.03
C HIS A 511 2.78 -1.78 9.74
N ASN A 512 2.35 -2.87 9.11
CA ASN A 512 2.89 -3.35 7.82
C ASN A 512 2.95 -2.23 6.75
N SER A 513 1.98 -1.30 6.76
CA SER A 513 1.92 -0.17 5.82
C SER A 513 3.07 0.83 5.98
N HIS A 514 3.60 1.00 7.18
CA HIS A 514 4.77 1.83 7.46
C HIS A 514 6.06 1.02 7.33
N LEU A 515 5.99 -0.27 7.65
CA LEU A 515 7.15 -1.11 7.89
C LEU A 515 7.64 -1.93 6.69
N GLY A 516 6.76 -2.35 5.79
CA GLY A 516 7.16 -3.04 4.56
C GLY A 516 7.89 -2.07 3.61
N ASP A 517 8.65 -2.55 2.62
CA ASP A 517 9.19 -1.65 1.60
C ASP A 517 8.10 -1.21 0.62
N ALA A 518 7.70 0.07 0.67
CA ALA A 518 6.63 0.64 -0.16
C ALA A 518 6.82 0.39 -1.67
N ARG A 519 8.05 0.18 -2.17
CA ARG A 519 8.32 -0.16 -3.59
C ARG A 519 7.72 -1.50 -4.01
N GLY A 520 7.43 -2.37 -3.05
CA GLY A 520 6.69 -3.62 -3.24
C GLY A 520 5.17 -3.45 -3.31
N THR A 521 4.64 -2.24 -3.13
CA THR A 521 3.19 -1.97 -2.96
C THR A 521 2.65 -0.94 -3.96
N GLU A 522 1.33 -0.80 -4.04
CA GLU A 522 0.68 0.29 -4.77
C GLU A 522 0.98 1.68 -4.20
N ALA A 523 1.48 1.80 -2.96
CA ALA A 523 1.82 3.08 -2.33
C ALA A 523 2.92 3.81 -3.14
N ALA A 524 3.92 3.08 -3.63
CA ALA A 524 4.97 3.64 -4.49
C ALA A 524 4.43 4.29 -5.78
N LEU A 525 3.28 3.83 -6.28
CA LEU A 525 2.63 4.40 -7.47
C LEU A 525 1.97 5.74 -7.19
N ARG A 526 1.54 5.92 -5.94
CA ARG A 526 1.01 7.18 -5.42
C ARG A 526 2.14 8.15 -5.06
N GLY A 527 3.40 7.72 -5.15
CA GLY A 527 4.56 8.49 -4.69
C GLY A 527 4.68 8.50 -3.17
N GLU A 528 4.01 7.57 -2.49
CA GLU A 528 4.10 7.38 -1.05
C GLU A 528 5.35 6.58 -0.71
N LEU A 529 6.03 7.01 0.34
CA LEU A 529 7.19 6.37 0.95
C LEU A 529 6.76 5.82 2.30
N ASN A 530 7.52 4.87 2.82
CA ASN A 530 7.34 4.43 4.19
C ASN A 530 8.66 4.12 4.90
N VAL A 531 8.60 3.95 6.22
CA VAL A 531 9.77 3.70 7.08
C VAL A 531 10.57 2.49 6.59
N GLY A 532 9.90 1.39 6.24
CA GLY A 532 10.54 0.19 5.70
C GLY A 532 11.40 0.46 4.48
N GLN A 533 10.86 1.20 3.49
CA GLN A 533 11.63 1.61 2.33
C GLN A 533 12.80 2.52 2.71
N LEU A 534 12.57 3.52 3.57
CA LEU A 534 13.59 4.51 3.94
C LEU A 534 14.76 3.85 4.68
N VAL A 535 14.47 2.97 5.65
CA VAL A 535 15.48 2.19 6.37
C VAL A 535 16.25 1.28 5.42
N ARG A 536 15.58 0.54 4.53
CA ARG A 536 16.26 -0.33 3.57
C ARG A 536 17.13 0.43 2.58
N GLN A 537 16.79 1.67 2.25
CA GLN A 537 17.60 2.55 1.40
C GLN A 537 18.81 3.14 2.14
N ALA A 538 18.66 3.47 3.43
CA ALA A 538 19.74 4.00 4.26
C ALA A 538 20.72 2.91 4.73
N HIS A 539 20.21 1.70 5.01
CA HIS A 539 20.91 0.56 5.60
C HIS A 539 20.73 -0.71 4.76
N PRO A 540 21.22 -0.74 3.50
CA PRO A 540 21.13 -1.93 2.67
C PRO A 540 21.89 -3.09 3.34
N ASP A 541 21.26 -4.27 3.37
CA ASP A 541 21.77 -5.48 4.01
C ASP A 541 21.99 -5.41 5.54
N ASP A 542 21.63 -4.29 6.18
CA ASP A 542 21.72 -4.09 7.65
C ASP A 542 20.34 -3.87 8.31
N CYS A 543 19.29 -4.28 7.60
CA CYS A 543 17.93 -4.31 8.09
C CYS A 543 17.24 -5.64 7.75
N CYS A 544 16.26 -6.02 8.56
CA CYS A 544 15.39 -7.17 8.33
C CYS A 544 13.94 -6.74 8.56
N LEU A 545 13.08 -6.89 7.55
CA LEU A 545 11.67 -6.54 7.59
C LEU A 545 10.81 -7.79 7.66
N LEU A 546 10.03 -7.94 8.71
CA LEU A 546 9.16 -9.09 8.96
C LEU A 546 7.70 -8.64 9.03
N GLY A 547 6.86 -9.12 8.12
CA GLY A 547 5.43 -8.80 8.06
C GLY A 547 4.57 -9.85 8.75
N PHE A 548 3.34 -9.46 9.13
CA PHE A 548 2.29 -10.40 9.57
C PHE A 548 1.11 -10.40 8.61
N THR A 549 0.35 -11.49 8.58
CA THR A 549 -0.91 -11.62 7.83
C THR A 549 -1.93 -12.45 8.60
N THR A 550 -3.23 -12.22 8.37
CA THR A 550 -4.30 -13.03 8.97
C THR A 550 -5.52 -13.15 8.06
N TYR A 551 -6.11 -14.34 8.02
CA TYR A 551 -7.26 -14.65 7.19
C TYR A 551 -8.57 -14.12 7.78
N THR A 552 -8.80 -14.34 9.08
CA THR A 552 -10.01 -13.91 9.79
C THR A 552 -9.75 -13.79 11.29
N GLY A 553 -10.79 -13.49 12.08
CA GLY A 553 -10.69 -13.43 13.53
C GLY A 553 -11.45 -12.25 14.11
N THR A 554 -10.86 -11.62 15.13
CA THR A 554 -11.40 -10.41 15.75
C THR A 554 -10.31 -9.35 15.92
N VAL A 555 -10.70 -8.09 15.88
CA VAL A 555 -9.80 -6.94 16.00
C VAL A 555 -10.42 -5.90 16.95
N THR A 556 -9.59 -5.25 17.77
CA THR A 556 -10.02 -4.05 18.49
C THR A 556 -9.85 -2.84 17.58
N ALA A 557 -10.94 -2.16 17.24
CA ALA A 557 -10.91 -1.00 16.35
C ALA A 557 -12.15 -0.12 16.58
N ALA A 558 -12.13 1.09 16.02
CA ALA A 558 -13.29 1.97 15.96
C ALA A 558 -13.89 2.02 14.55
N ASP A 559 -15.13 2.52 14.43
CA ASP A 559 -15.75 2.83 13.14
C ASP A 559 -15.25 4.15 12.55
N ASP A 560 -14.99 5.13 13.42
CA ASP A 560 -14.57 6.47 13.05
C ASP A 560 -13.42 6.93 13.94
N TRP A 561 -12.67 7.91 13.44
CA TRP A 561 -11.63 8.57 14.21
C TRP A 561 -12.23 9.21 15.47
N GLY A 562 -11.66 8.90 16.64
CA GLY A 562 -12.19 9.36 17.93
C GLY A 562 -13.47 8.64 18.40
N GLY A 563 -13.96 7.65 17.65
CA GLY A 563 -15.13 6.86 18.00
C GLY A 563 -14.89 5.86 19.15
N PRO A 564 -15.95 5.17 19.60
CA PRO A 564 -15.85 4.16 20.64
C PRO A 564 -14.99 2.97 20.20
N VAL A 565 -14.33 2.35 21.18
CA VAL A 565 -13.47 1.19 20.98
C VAL A 565 -14.31 -0.07 21.01
N LEU A 566 -14.31 -0.82 19.92
CA LEU A 566 -15.14 -2.02 19.75
C LEU A 566 -14.28 -3.25 19.50
N ARG A 567 -14.76 -4.42 19.93
CA ARG A 567 -14.26 -5.71 19.48
C ARG A 567 -15.05 -6.11 18.23
N LYS A 568 -14.41 -6.02 17.06
CA LYS A 568 -15.01 -6.21 15.74
C LYS A 568 -14.63 -7.56 15.13
N ALA A 569 -15.51 -8.12 14.31
CA ALA A 569 -15.21 -9.35 13.57
C ALA A 569 -14.46 -9.02 12.27
N VAL A 570 -13.31 -9.65 12.04
CA VAL A 570 -12.56 -9.51 10.79
C VAL A 570 -13.15 -10.45 9.76
N ARG A 571 -13.62 -9.92 8.63
CA ARG A 571 -14.19 -10.75 7.55
C ARG A 571 -13.14 -11.77 7.06
N PRO A 572 -13.55 -12.94 6.54
CA PRO A 572 -12.65 -13.78 5.77
C PRO A 572 -11.94 -12.98 4.68
N ALA A 573 -10.69 -13.30 4.39
CA ALA A 573 -9.92 -12.55 3.41
C ALA A 573 -10.55 -12.58 2.02
N LEU A 574 -10.29 -11.55 1.23
CA LEU A 574 -10.83 -11.47 -0.12
C LEU A 574 -10.19 -12.51 -1.05
N VAL A 575 -10.97 -13.01 -2.01
CA VAL A 575 -10.45 -13.86 -3.08
C VAL A 575 -9.31 -13.15 -3.83
N ASP A 576 -8.31 -13.92 -4.26
CA ASP A 576 -7.07 -13.44 -4.90
C ASP A 576 -6.15 -12.60 -3.98
N SER A 577 -6.40 -12.61 -2.65
CA SER A 577 -5.47 -12.04 -1.65
C SER A 577 -4.35 -12.98 -1.25
N VAL A 578 -3.32 -12.43 -0.63
CA VAL A 578 -2.22 -13.18 0.00
C VAL A 578 -2.77 -14.03 1.15
N GLU A 579 -3.65 -13.47 1.95
CA GLU A 579 -4.23 -14.13 3.12
C GLU A 579 -5.11 -15.31 2.72
N GLU A 580 -5.88 -15.21 1.64
CA GLU A 580 -6.66 -16.34 1.09
C GLU A 580 -5.73 -17.46 0.58
N LEU A 581 -4.64 -17.11 -0.10
CA LEU A 581 -3.66 -18.10 -0.56
C LEU A 581 -3.00 -18.84 0.63
N PHE A 582 -2.69 -18.11 1.70
CA PHE A 582 -2.12 -18.68 2.92
C PHE A 582 -3.11 -19.54 3.68
N HIS A 583 -4.37 -19.13 3.77
CA HIS A 583 -5.45 -19.94 4.33
C HIS A 583 -5.59 -21.29 3.59
N GLN A 584 -5.57 -21.25 2.26
CA GLN A 584 -5.69 -22.45 1.43
C GLN A 584 -4.50 -23.41 1.56
N ALA A 585 -3.33 -22.95 2.00
CA ALA A 585 -2.17 -23.80 2.28
C ALA A 585 -2.45 -24.82 3.40
N GLY A 586 -3.50 -24.61 4.20
CA GLY A 586 -4.03 -25.57 5.18
C GLY A 586 -3.29 -25.57 6.52
N GLU A 587 -2.17 -24.88 6.63
CA GLU A 587 -1.44 -24.67 7.87
C GLU A 587 -2.02 -23.48 8.65
N LYS A 588 -2.28 -23.65 9.94
CA LYS A 588 -2.92 -22.62 10.79
C LYS A 588 -2.02 -21.44 11.09
N GLU A 589 -0.72 -21.67 11.19
CA GLU A 589 0.27 -20.64 11.40
C GLU A 589 1.62 -21.08 10.86
N PHE A 590 2.34 -20.17 10.21
CA PHE A 590 3.66 -20.45 9.65
C PHE A 590 4.47 -19.18 9.35
N LEU A 591 5.77 -19.36 9.13
CA LEU A 591 6.72 -18.37 8.63
C LEU A 591 7.14 -18.76 7.19
N LEU A 592 7.22 -17.77 6.30
CA LEU A 592 7.93 -17.89 5.02
C LEU A 592 9.14 -16.93 5.04
N PRO A 593 10.34 -17.43 5.36
CA PRO A 593 11.57 -16.64 5.23
C PRO A 593 12.06 -16.69 3.77
N PHE A 594 11.94 -15.58 3.03
CA PHE A 594 12.12 -15.59 1.56
C PHE A 594 13.55 -15.86 1.09
N ASN A 595 14.54 -15.73 1.99
CA ASN A 595 15.91 -16.19 1.74
C ASN A 595 16.03 -17.73 1.70
N ARG A 596 15.07 -18.48 2.25
CA ARG A 596 15.05 -19.95 2.31
C ARG A 596 13.86 -20.58 1.60
N THR A 597 12.89 -19.79 1.16
CA THR A 597 11.68 -20.24 0.47
C THR A 597 11.61 -19.63 -0.94
N PRO A 598 12.53 -20.00 -1.86
CA PRO A 598 12.60 -19.39 -3.18
C PRO A 598 11.37 -19.69 -4.06
N LEU A 599 10.70 -20.83 -3.89
CA LEU A 599 9.50 -21.17 -4.67
C LEU A 599 8.30 -20.35 -4.21
N ALA A 600 8.13 -20.22 -2.89
CA ALA A 600 7.12 -19.35 -2.29
C ALA A 600 7.39 -17.89 -2.63
N ALA A 601 8.65 -17.44 -2.57
CA ALA A 601 9.03 -16.10 -2.97
C ALA A 601 8.67 -15.83 -4.43
N ASP A 602 9.04 -16.70 -5.38
CA ASP A 602 8.69 -16.51 -6.79
C ASP A 602 7.17 -16.45 -7.01
N THR A 603 6.43 -17.35 -6.34
CA THR A 603 4.95 -17.38 -6.38
C THR A 603 4.33 -16.08 -5.86
N LEU A 604 4.90 -15.51 -4.80
CA LEU A 604 4.42 -14.28 -4.14
C LEU A 604 4.98 -12.99 -4.75
N ARG A 605 5.84 -13.07 -5.78
CA ARG A 605 6.22 -11.90 -6.59
C ARG A 605 5.09 -11.41 -7.49
N LYS A 606 4.07 -12.24 -7.72
CA LYS A 606 2.83 -11.80 -8.36
C LYS A 606 2.08 -10.84 -7.44
N ALA A 607 1.70 -9.68 -7.96
CA ALA A 607 0.95 -8.70 -7.19
C ALA A 607 -0.43 -9.25 -6.79
N ARG A 608 -0.70 -9.31 -5.49
CA ARG A 608 -1.95 -9.79 -4.90
C ARG A 608 -2.55 -8.74 -3.98
N LEU A 609 -3.81 -8.91 -3.61
CA LEU A 609 -4.39 -8.10 -2.54
C LEU A 609 -3.72 -8.46 -1.21
N GLU A 610 -3.38 -7.47 -0.41
CA GLU A 610 -2.88 -7.61 0.96
C GLU A 610 -3.71 -6.73 1.88
N ARG A 611 -4.07 -7.29 3.04
CA ARG A 611 -4.92 -6.65 4.05
C ARG A 611 -4.08 -5.78 5.00
N ALA A 612 -4.59 -4.60 5.30
CA ALA A 612 -4.04 -3.67 6.27
C ALA A 612 -5.16 -2.97 7.06
N ILE A 613 -5.31 -3.33 8.35
CA ILE A 613 -6.35 -2.79 9.22
C ILE A 613 -5.73 -1.83 10.23
N GLY A 614 -5.97 -0.53 10.05
CA GLY A 614 -5.51 0.49 11.01
C GLY A 614 -6.31 0.49 12.31
N VAL A 615 -6.34 1.66 12.96
CA VAL A 615 -7.09 1.89 14.21
C VAL A 615 -8.61 1.99 13.96
N ILE A 616 -8.99 2.19 12.69
CA ILE A 616 -10.35 2.18 12.18
C ILE A 616 -10.54 0.91 11.35
N TYR A 617 -11.66 0.23 11.53
CA TYR A 617 -12.06 -0.90 10.69
C TYR A 617 -13.54 -0.81 10.34
N ARG A 618 -13.85 -0.80 9.03
CA ARG A 618 -15.22 -0.84 8.51
C ARG A 618 -15.39 -2.02 7.56
N PRO A 619 -16.05 -3.12 8.00
CA PRO A 619 -16.27 -4.30 7.18
C PRO A 619 -16.97 -4.01 5.83
N GLU A 620 -17.79 -2.97 5.77
CA GLU A 620 -18.60 -2.59 4.60
C GLU A 620 -17.76 -2.01 3.47
N THR A 621 -16.64 -1.35 3.81
CA THR A 621 -15.73 -0.68 2.86
C THR A 621 -14.36 -1.35 2.79
N GLU A 622 -14.23 -2.57 3.32
CA GLU A 622 -12.94 -3.23 3.56
C GLU A 622 -12.05 -3.29 2.31
N ARG A 623 -12.62 -3.62 1.14
CA ARG A 623 -11.85 -3.63 -0.12
C ARG A 623 -11.26 -2.26 -0.46
N GLN A 624 -11.98 -1.17 -0.21
CA GLN A 624 -11.52 0.18 -0.53
C GLN A 624 -10.55 0.74 0.51
N SER A 625 -10.79 0.46 1.80
CA SER A 625 -10.08 1.12 2.90
C SER A 625 -8.96 0.28 3.54
N HIS A 626 -8.97 -1.04 3.37
CA HIS A 626 -8.10 -1.98 4.10
C HIS A 626 -7.38 -2.97 3.21
N TYR A 627 -7.38 -2.76 1.89
CA TYR A 627 -6.68 -3.62 0.94
C TYR A 627 -5.92 -2.80 -0.09
N PHE A 628 -4.67 -3.18 -0.32
CA PHE A 628 -3.83 -2.67 -1.39
C PHE A 628 -3.22 -3.81 -2.20
N ARG A 629 -2.72 -3.53 -3.40
CA ARG A 629 -1.92 -4.51 -4.16
C ARG A 629 -0.47 -4.51 -3.73
N ALA A 630 0.08 -5.70 -3.54
CA ALA A 630 1.43 -5.88 -3.04
C ALA A 630 2.14 -7.12 -3.58
N ARG A 631 3.47 -7.06 -3.62
CA ARG A 631 4.38 -8.16 -3.89
C ARG A 631 5.12 -8.45 -2.59
N VAL A 632 4.67 -9.45 -1.84
CA VAL A 632 5.10 -9.70 -0.44
C VAL A 632 6.63 -9.80 -0.30
N PRO A 633 7.36 -10.53 -1.16
CA PRO A 633 8.82 -10.66 -1.04
C PRO A 633 9.59 -9.39 -1.42
N ASP A 634 8.93 -8.42 -2.06
CA ASP A 634 9.53 -7.12 -2.34
C ASP A 634 9.28 -6.13 -1.17
N GLN A 635 8.31 -6.42 -0.30
CA GLN A 635 8.07 -5.65 0.93
C GLN A 635 8.92 -6.16 2.09
N PHE A 636 8.89 -7.46 2.34
CA PHE A 636 9.44 -8.09 3.54
C PHE A 636 10.52 -9.11 3.20
N ASP A 637 11.43 -9.34 4.14
CA ASP A 637 12.41 -10.43 4.09
C ASP A 637 11.80 -11.76 4.56
N GLY A 638 10.72 -11.70 5.34
CA GLY A 638 9.85 -12.84 5.63
C GLY A 638 8.44 -12.41 6.06
N VAL A 639 7.51 -13.34 6.04
CA VAL A 639 6.12 -13.10 6.49
C VAL A 639 5.64 -14.21 7.41
N ILE A 640 5.00 -13.82 8.51
CA ILE A 640 4.31 -14.74 9.42
C ILE A 640 2.81 -14.69 9.13
N HIS A 641 2.20 -15.85 8.97
CA HIS A 641 0.76 -15.99 8.83
C HIS A 641 0.18 -16.60 10.10
N ILE A 642 -0.91 -16.02 10.60
CA ILE A 642 -1.76 -16.59 11.65
C ILE A 642 -3.19 -16.58 11.11
N ASP A 643 -3.74 -17.75 10.82
CA ASP A 643 -4.99 -17.91 10.06
C ASP A 643 -6.18 -17.23 10.78
N GLU A 644 -6.32 -17.48 12.09
CA GLU A 644 -7.39 -16.92 12.92
C GLU A 644 -6.79 -16.16 14.12
N THR A 645 -7.13 -14.88 14.24
CA THR A 645 -6.57 -13.97 15.25
C THR A 645 -7.61 -13.41 16.22
N ARG A 646 -7.14 -12.86 17.35
CA ARG A 646 -7.97 -12.37 18.46
C ARG A 646 -7.74 -10.88 18.68
N ALA A 647 -8.80 -10.17 19.05
CA ALA A 647 -8.74 -8.76 19.36
C ALA A 647 -7.84 -8.49 20.58
N VAL A 648 -6.96 -7.50 20.47
CA VAL A 648 -6.11 -7.06 21.57
C VAL A 648 -6.95 -6.44 22.67
N GLU A 649 -6.67 -6.78 23.92
CA GLU A 649 -7.49 -6.34 25.04
C GLU A 649 -7.02 -4.97 25.57
N PRO A 650 -7.87 -3.92 25.51
CA PRO A 650 -7.54 -2.62 26.09
C PRO A 650 -7.50 -2.68 27.61
N LEU A 651 -6.64 -1.86 28.24
CA LEU A 651 -6.62 -1.75 29.71
C LEU A 651 -7.94 -1.19 30.26
N GLU A 652 -8.55 -0.22 29.55
CA GLU A 652 -9.89 0.28 29.83
C GLU A 652 -10.97 -0.49 29.06
N ARG A 653 -11.45 -1.61 29.61
CA ARG A 653 -12.57 -2.36 29.02
C ARG A 653 -13.90 -1.62 29.18
N THR A 654 -14.46 -1.07 28.11
CA THR A 654 -15.83 -0.53 28.07
C THR A 654 -16.88 -1.65 27.99
N ALA A 655 -18.14 -1.35 28.31
CA ALA A 655 -19.24 -2.31 28.13
C ALA A 655 -19.41 -2.70 26.66
N GLU A 656 -19.33 -1.72 25.77
CA GLU A 656 -19.39 -1.88 24.30
C GLU A 656 -18.29 -2.82 23.78
N TRP A 657 -17.05 -2.70 24.28
CA TRP A 657 -15.97 -3.60 23.88
C TRP A 657 -16.21 -5.05 24.35
N ARG A 658 -16.78 -5.24 25.54
CA ARG A 658 -17.06 -6.58 26.09
C ARG A 658 -18.19 -7.28 25.34
N GLU A 659 -19.24 -6.54 25.02
CA GLU A 659 -20.36 -7.03 24.21
C GLU A 659 -19.89 -7.34 22.79
N GLY A 660 -18.99 -6.51 22.24
CA GLY A 660 -18.48 -6.63 20.88
C GLY A 660 -19.54 -6.25 19.84
N GLU A 661 -19.22 -6.41 18.56
CA GLU A 661 -20.23 -6.28 17.51
C GLU A 661 -21.29 -7.38 17.65
N VAL A 662 -22.56 -6.98 17.65
CA VAL A 662 -23.68 -7.91 17.61
C VAL A 662 -23.64 -8.60 16.23
N PRO A 663 -23.57 -9.95 16.16
CA PRO A 663 -23.59 -10.63 14.88
C PRO A 663 -24.84 -10.25 14.09
N GLU A 664 -24.68 -9.83 12.82
CA GLU A 664 -25.80 -9.72 11.90
C GLU A 664 -26.32 -11.12 11.56
N THR A 665 -27.10 -11.74 12.45
CA THR A 665 -27.92 -12.93 12.17
C THR A 665 -28.95 -13.15 13.27
N TYR A 666 -30.23 -12.78 13.00
CA TYR A 666 -31.44 -13.65 12.98
C TYR A 666 -32.77 -12.89 13.24
N PRO A 667 -33.94 -13.29 12.65
CA PRO A 667 -34.17 -14.07 11.42
C PRO A 667 -34.92 -13.29 10.32
N PHE A 668 -34.70 -13.72 9.07
CA PHE A 668 -35.75 -13.69 8.05
C PHE A 668 -36.93 -14.54 8.52
N ALA A 669 -38.11 -13.94 8.62
CA ALA A 669 -39.36 -14.68 8.81
C ALA A 669 -39.90 -15.17 7.46
N VAL A 670 -40.26 -16.45 7.47
CA VAL A 670 -40.97 -17.32 6.51
C VAL A 670 -41.80 -16.64 5.43
#